data_AF-A0A2T4IGT7-F1
#
_entry.id   AF-A0A2T4IGT7-F1
#
_cell.length_a   1.000
_cell.length_b   1.000
_cell.length_c   1.000
_cell.angle_alpha   90.00
_cell.angle_beta   90.00
_cell.angle_gamma   90.00
#
_symmetry.space_group_name_H-M   'P 1'
#
loop_
_entity.id
_entity.type
_entity.pdbx_description
1 polymer ?
#
loop_
_entity_poly.entity_id
_entity_poly.type
_entity_poly.pdbx_seq_one_letter_code
_entity_poly.pdbx_strand_id
1 'polypeptide(L)'
;MSAYPHLLSPLDLGFTTLPNRVLMGSMHVGLEEVDNGFERMATFYAERARGGVGLIVTGGIAPNDAGRPFPGGAVLKDSHEAARHRVVTDAVHRAGGRIAMQILHFGRYAYHPELVAPSALQAPIAPFAPHALSSAEVEDTIADFVRCAALAREAGYDGVEIMGSEGYLINEFICATTNQRDDEWGGDYGRRMRFAVEIVRRVRERVGADFIIIYRLSMLDLVEGGSSFDEVVQLARAIEAAGATLINSGIGWHEARIPTIATCVPRAAFSWVTARLRGEVGIPLITTNRINTPEVAEKLLAEGHADMVSMARPLLADPDFVAKAAAGRADEINTCIACNQACLDHTFSGKITSCLVNPRACHETELRIEPTTVKRRIAVVGAGPAGLACATTAAQRGHAVTLFEAAERIGGQFNIAMRIPGKEEFAETLRYFGRQIERSGVDLRLATRVSAAELVGHYDEVVLATGVTPRTPPIEGIDHPSVLSYLDVLRDGKPVGKRVAIIGAGGIGFDVAEFLTHAGTSPSLVPEKFFAEWGIDPEYRQRGGLTAAHSEAVPREVWLLQRKPTKPGKDLGKTTGWIHRTALKQRGVKMLAGVEYLRIDDAGLHIRVGGETRLLPVDNVVICAGQEPLRDLEEALRAAGMPVHLIGGADVAAELDAKRAIKQGTELAACIETLAATPPAATPLPGQPLLSTLKLSIDGQVAIVALNRPDKANAMNMAMWQELRQVMQWVDRTAQLRAVVLHGEGRHFTSGIDLEMMMGLLPQVRDACEARTREKLRDLILDLQDTLSSLERCRKPVLAAIHGACVGGGVDLVCCADMRYCAADARFSVREIDLGMVADVGTLQRLPRLVGEGMARELAYTGRDFGAEEAQAMRLVNRVFDSPQALLAGVCRIAREIAAKSPLSIRGVKQVMNHSRDHSVADGLDYVANWNAAMLLSEDLNAAIRAGMTRQVPKFRD
;
A
#
# COMPACT_ATOMS: atom_id res chain seq x y z
N MET A 1 -29.89 6.96 29.32
CA MET A 1 -30.31 7.03 27.89
C MET A 1 -29.05 7.11 27.06
N SER A 2 -29.01 6.47 25.89
CA SER A 2 -27.85 6.58 24.98
C SER A 2 -27.68 8.03 24.50
N ALA A 3 -26.45 8.46 24.22
CA ALA A 3 -26.17 9.76 23.60
C ALA A 3 -26.62 9.82 22.13
N TYR A 4 -26.90 8.66 21.51
CA TYR A 4 -27.25 8.54 20.09
C TYR A 4 -28.56 7.75 19.89
N PRO A 5 -29.71 8.23 20.42
CA PRO A 5 -30.97 7.51 20.35
C PRO A 5 -31.48 7.30 18.92
N HIS A 6 -31.25 8.24 17.99
CA HIS A 6 -31.71 8.10 16.61
C HIS A 6 -30.83 7.11 15.83
N LEU A 7 -29.51 7.22 15.95
CA LEU A 7 -28.53 6.34 15.31
C LEU A 7 -28.74 4.87 15.67
N LEU A 8 -29.05 4.61 16.93
CA LEU A 8 -29.21 3.26 17.47
C LEU A 8 -30.66 2.75 17.43
N SER A 9 -31.60 3.54 16.89
CA SER A 9 -32.99 3.11 16.76
C SER A 9 -33.12 2.04 15.67
N PRO A 10 -33.91 0.97 15.90
CA PRO A 10 -34.16 -0.01 14.86
C PRO A 10 -34.94 0.60 13.68
N LEU A 11 -34.81 -0.01 12.50
CA LEU A 11 -35.60 0.33 11.31
C LEU A 11 -36.34 -0.92 10.84
N ASP A 12 -37.66 -0.83 10.82
CA ASP A 12 -38.54 -1.86 10.26
C ASP A 12 -38.66 -1.69 8.75
N LEU A 13 -38.39 -2.76 8.00
CA LEU A 13 -38.53 -2.85 6.53
C LEU A 13 -39.78 -3.68 6.14
N GLY A 14 -40.67 -3.95 7.10
CA GLY A 14 -41.90 -4.71 6.92
C GLY A 14 -41.71 -6.22 7.07
N PHE A 15 -40.79 -6.80 6.28
CA PHE A 15 -40.48 -8.24 6.33
C PHE A 15 -39.25 -8.57 7.19
N THR A 16 -38.48 -7.55 7.59
CA THR A 16 -37.29 -7.70 8.42
C THR A 16 -36.97 -6.40 9.14
N THR A 17 -36.18 -6.46 10.21
CA THR A 17 -35.77 -5.28 10.99
C THR A 17 -34.25 -5.17 11.02
N LEU A 18 -33.74 -3.98 10.72
CA LEU A 18 -32.34 -3.61 10.94
C LEU A 18 -32.18 -3.12 12.39
N PRO A 19 -31.12 -3.55 13.11
CA PRO A 19 -30.99 -3.27 14.54
C PRO A 19 -30.66 -1.79 14.84
N ASN A 20 -30.20 -1.03 13.85
CA ASN A 20 -29.88 0.39 13.97
C ASN A 20 -29.86 1.07 12.58
N ARG A 21 -29.59 2.37 12.55
CA ARG A 21 -29.62 3.22 11.34
C ARG A 21 -28.29 3.32 10.60
N VAL A 22 -27.35 2.40 10.83
CA VAL A 22 -26.02 2.42 10.20
C VAL A 22 -25.92 1.37 9.10
N LEU A 23 -25.60 1.85 7.90
CA LEU A 23 -25.19 1.02 6.77
C LEU A 23 -23.67 1.14 6.55
N MET A 24 -22.99 0.00 6.41
CA MET A 24 -21.63 -0.03 5.88
C MET A 24 -21.69 0.11 4.37
N GLY A 25 -21.28 1.28 3.87
CA GLY A 25 -21.33 1.58 2.44
C GLY A 25 -20.43 0.66 1.63
N SER A 26 -20.86 0.34 0.41
CA SER A 26 -20.08 -0.47 -0.54
C SER A 26 -18.64 0.05 -0.68
N MET A 27 -17.70 -0.89 -0.60
CA MET A 27 -16.27 -0.66 -0.80
C MET A 27 -15.67 -1.86 -1.52
N HIS A 28 -15.16 -1.63 -2.73
CA HIS A 28 -14.34 -2.61 -3.43
C HIS A 28 -12.95 -2.63 -2.78
N VAL A 29 -12.67 -3.70 -2.03
CA VAL A 29 -11.49 -3.78 -1.15
C VAL A 29 -10.29 -4.48 -1.79
N GLY A 30 -10.46 -5.06 -2.98
CA GLY A 30 -9.45 -5.83 -3.71
C GLY A 30 -9.23 -7.22 -3.12
N LEU A 31 -10.06 -7.65 -2.16
CA LEU A 31 -10.07 -9.02 -1.68
C LEU A 31 -10.92 -9.92 -2.58
N GLU A 32 -11.80 -9.32 -3.37
CA GLU A 32 -12.71 -10.00 -4.27
C GLU A 32 -11.94 -10.77 -5.39
N GLU A 33 -10.72 -10.33 -5.71
CA GLU A 33 -9.90 -10.85 -6.81
C GLU A 33 -8.66 -11.66 -6.38
N VAL A 34 -8.37 -11.78 -5.08
CA VAL A 34 -7.15 -12.47 -4.60
C VAL A 34 -7.44 -13.89 -4.12
N ASP A 35 -6.41 -14.74 -4.16
CA ASP A 35 -6.47 -16.08 -3.57
C ASP A 35 -6.80 -16.01 -2.07
N ASN A 36 -7.70 -16.89 -1.62
CA ASN A 36 -8.26 -16.89 -0.27
C ASN A 36 -8.93 -15.56 0.14
N GLY A 37 -9.34 -14.76 -0.84
CA GLY A 37 -9.95 -13.45 -0.63
C GLY A 37 -11.29 -13.52 0.10
N PHE A 38 -12.12 -14.51 -0.20
CA PHE A 38 -13.42 -14.70 0.44
C PHE A 38 -13.31 -15.04 1.94
N GLU A 39 -12.33 -15.83 2.35
CA GLU A 39 -12.07 -16.14 3.76
C GLU A 39 -11.61 -14.89 4.54
N ARG A 40 -10.79 -14.05 3.89
CA ARG A 40 -10.39 -12.75 4.45
C ARG A 40 -11.57 -11.80 4.55
N MET A 41 -12.41 -11.72 3.51
CA MET A 41 -13.66 -10.95 3.53
C MET A 41 -14.61 -11.43 4.62
N ALA A 42 -14.72 -12.74 4.83
CA ALA A 42 -15.54 -13.33 5.88
C ALA A 42 -15.10 -12.81 7.27
N THR A 43 -13.80 -12.77 7.54
CA THR A 43 -13.26 -12.22 8.79
C THR A 43 -13.49 -10.70 8.88
N PHE A 44 -13.20 -9.98 7.79
CA PHE A 44 -13.36 -8.53 7.69
C PHE A 44 -14.79 -8.09 8.00
N TYR A 45 -15.78 -8.63 7.29
CA TYR A 45 -17.18 -8.25 7.47
C TYR A 45 -17.77 -8.78 8.79
N ALA A 46 -17.37 -9.97 9.25
CA ALA A 46 -17.82 -10.48 10.55
C ALA A 46 -17.32 -9.60 11.71
N GLU A 47 -16.14 -8.97 11.61
CA GLU A 47 -15.68 -8.00 12.63
C GLU A 47 -16.57 -6.76 12.68
N ARG A 48 -17.06 -6.25 11.55
CA ARG A 48 -17.97 -5.09 11.50
C ARG A 48 -19.39 -5.45 11.94
N ALA A 49 -19.85 -6.66 11.64
CA ALA A 49 -21.10 -7.19 12.16
C ALA A 49 -21.06 -7.29 13.71
N ARG A 50 -19.99 -7.86 14.28
CA ARG A 50 -19.77 -7.88 15.75
C ARG A 50 -19.66 -6.47 16.34
N GLY A 51 -19.07 -5.54 15.59
CA GLY A 51 -18.99 -4.12 15.93
C GLY A 51 -20.35 -3.38 15.91
N GLY A 52 -21.43 -4.05 15.51
CA GLY A 52 -22.80 -3.56 15.62
C GLY A 52 -23.35 -2.88 14.37
N VAL A 53 -22.75 -3.04 13.19
CA VAL A 53 -23.30 -2.48 11.94
C VAL A 53 -24.68 -3.07 11.62
N GLY A 54 -25.65 -2.20 11.29
CA GLY A 54 -27.03 -2.61 11.02
C GLY A 54 -27.23 -3.35 9.70
N LEU A 55 -26.59 -2.88 8.62
CA LEU A 55 -26.57 -3.55 7.32
C LEU A 55 -25.23 -3.33 6.63
N ILE A 56 -24.62 -4.39 6.11
CA ILE A 56 -23.36 -4.32 5.35
C ILE A 56 -23.66 -4.40 3.85
N VAL A 57 -22.95 -3.62 3.04
CA VAL A 57 -22.93 -3.78 1.57
C VAL A 57 -21.52 -4.14 1.13
N THR A 58 -21.37 -5.19 0.32
CA THR A 58 -20.06 -5.58 -0.24
C THR A 58 -19.51 -4.52 -1.19
N GLY A 59 -18.25 -4.68 -1.61
CA GLY A 59 -17.78 -4.08 -2.85
C GLY A 59 -18.61 -4.49 -4.06
N GLY A 60 -18.54 -3.68 -5.11
CA GLY A 60 -19.25 -3.93 -6.36
C GLY A 60 -18.75 -5.18 -7.08
N ILE A 61 -19.67 -6.06 -7.44
CA ILE A 61 -19.43 -7.33 -8.15
C ILE A 61 -20.21 -7.29 -9.47
N ALA A 62 -19.55 -7.67 -10.56
CA ALA A 62 -20.13 -7.58 -11.89
C ALA A 62 -21.22 -8.64 -12.13
N PRO A 63 -22.31 -8.30 -12.85
CA PRO A 63 -23.32 -9.29 -13.24
C PRO A 63 -22.87 -10.16 -14.44
N ASN A 64 -21.94 -9.66 -15.24
CA ASN A 64 -21.40 -10.31 -16.44
C ASN A 64 -19.94 -9.87 -16.70
N ASP A 65 -19.29 -10.46 -17.70
CA ASP A 65 -17.87 -10.19 -17.97
C ASP A 65 -17.60 -8.78 -18.51
N ALA A 66 -18.51 -8.23 -19.34
CA ALA A 66 -18.41 -6.87 -19.86
C ALA A 66 -18.51 -5.78 -18.77
N GLY A 67 -19.10 -6.14 -17.62
CA GLY A 67 -19.26 -5.27 -16.47
C GLY A 67 -18.11 -5.27 -15.49
N ARG A 68 -17.06 -6.08 -15.70
CA ARG A 68 -15.92 -6.17 -14.78
C ARG A 68 -15.09 -4.86 -14.79
N PRO A 69 -14.39 -4.52 -13.69
CA PRO A 69 -13.49 -3.36 -13.68
C PRO A 69 -12.27 -3.53 -14.59
N PHE A 70 -11.75 -4.76 -14.70
CA PHE A 70 -10.57 -5.15 -15.49
C PHE A 70 -10.64 -6.67 -15.74
N PRO A 71 -9.82 -7.23 -16.65
CA PRO A 71 -9.83 -8.67 -16.91
C PRO A 71 -9.56 -9.46 -15.62
N GLY A 72 -10.47 -10.37 -15.27
CA GLY A 72 -10.40 -11.15 -14.02
C GLY A 72 -11.04 -10.52 -12.79
N GLY A 73 -11.53 -9.26 -12.85
CA GLY A 73 -12.22 -8.60 -11.73
C GLY A 73 -13.51 -9.30 -11.29
N ALA A 74 -13.97 -9.13 -10.05
CA ALA A 74 -15.06 -9.94 -9.48
C ALA A 74 -16.36 -9.97 -10.31
N VAL A 75 -16.95 -11.16 -10.44
CA VAL A 75 -18.23 -11.40 -11.12
C VAL A 75 -19.06 -12.41 -10.33
N LEU A 76 -20.39 -12.35 -10.45
CA LEU A 76 -21.30 -13.40 -9.99
C LEU A 76 -22.29 -13.76 -11.11
N LYS A 77 -21.90 -14.73 -11.96
CA LYS A 77 -22.67 -15.11 -13.15
C LYS A 77 -23.17 -16.56 -13.16
N ASP A 78 -22.69 -17.41 -12.26
CA ASP A 78 -23.08 -18.82 -12.11
C ASP A 78 -23.05 -19.30 -10.64
N SER A 79 -23.58 -20.50 -10.38
CA SER A 79 -23.66 -21.08 -9.03
C SER A 79 -22.31 -21.50 -8.45
N HIS A 80 -21.28 -21.70 -9.28
CA HIS A 80 -19.93 -21.98 -8.78
C HIS A 80 -19.34 -20.74 -8.11
N GLU A 81 -19.46 -19.57 -8.74
CA GLU A 81 -19.11 -18.31 -8.09
C GLU A 81 -19.98 -18.07 -6.84
N ALA A 82 -21.30 -18.32 -6.91
CA ALA A 82 -22.19 -18.15 -5.75
C ALA A 82 -21.77 -18.98 -4.53
N ALA A 83 -21.30 -20.21 -4.74
CA ALA A 83 -20.80 -21.06 -3.67
C ALA A 83 -19.61 -20.44 -2.92
N ARG A 84 -18.74 -19.68 -3.60
CA ARG A 84 -17.57 -19.02 -2.99
C ARG A 84 -17.96 -17.88 -2.06
N HIS A 85 -19.08 -17.20 -2.34
CA HIS A 85 -19.58 -16.11 -1.51
C HIS A 85 -20.18 -16.58 -0.18
N ARG A 86 -20.65 -17.84 -0.10
CA ARG A 86 -21.36 -18.37 1.08
C ARG A 86 -20.52 -18.31 2.37
N VAL A 87 -19.20 -18.45 2.27
CA VAL A 87 -18.31 -18.31 3.44
C VAL A 87 -18.39 -16.94 4.09
N VAL A 88 -18.64 -15.89 3.30
CA VAL A 88 -18.76 -14.50 3.76
C VAL A 88 -20.10 -14.27 4.45
N THR A 89 -21.20 -14.65 3.80
CA THR A 89 -22.56 -14.49 4.33
C THR A 89 -22.73 -15.28 5.62
N ASP A 90 -22.30 -16.54 5.64
CA ASP A 90 -22.31 -17.40 6.82
C ASP A 90 -21.53 -16.78 8.00
N ALA A 91 -20.37 -16.15 7.74
CA ALA A 91 -19.58 -15.52 8.79
C ALA A 91 -20.25 -14.27 9.37
N VAL A 92 -20.90 -13.46 8.52
CA VAL A 92 -21.67 -12.28 8.96
C VAL A 92 -22.90 -12.69 9.75
N HIS A 93 -23.64 -13.71 9.30
CA HIS A 93 -24.83 -14.20 10.00
C HIS A 93 -24.48 -14.84 11.35
N ARG A 94 -23.39 -15.61 11.43
CA ARG A 94 -22.87 -16.11 12.73
C ARG A 94 -22.48 -15.00 13.68
N ALA A 95 -22.05 -13.85 13.16
CA ALA A 95 -21.76 -12.65 13.94
C ALA A 95 -23.02 -11.83 14.30
N GLY A 96 -24.21 -12.25 13.86
CA GLY A 96 -25.48 -11.55 14.12
C GLY A 96 -25.74 -10.34 13.21
N GLY A 97 -24.95 -10.17 12.15
CA GLY A 97 -25.12 -9.09 11.18
C GLY A 97 -25.99 -9.47 9.98
N ARG A 98 -26.23 -8.49 9.11
CA ARG A 98 -26.88 -8.65 7.80
C ARG A 98 -25.97 -8.11 6.71
N ILE A 99 -26.00 -8.73 5.53
CA ILE A 99 -25.17 -8.30 4.39
C ILE A 99 -25.94 -8.37 3.06
N ALA A 100 -25.81 -7.32 2.26
CA ALA A 100 -26.25 -7.24 0.89
C ALA A 100 -25.05 -7.21 -0.07
N MET A 101 -25.21 -7.79 -1.25
CA MET A 101 -24.20 -7.74 -2.29
C MET A 101 -24.45 -6.57 -3.24
N GLN A 102 -23.46 -5.72 -3.50
CA GLN A 102 -23.60 -4.70 -4.53
C GLN A 102 -23.41 -5.31 -5.93
N ILE A 103 -24.43 -5.20 -6.79
CA ILE A 103 -24.33 -5.50 -8.21
C ILE A 103 -23.91 -4.21 -8.93
N LEU A 104 -22.71 -4.24 -9.53
CA LEU A 104 -22.12 -3.08 -10.19
C LEU A 104 -21.60 -3.49 -11.57
N HIS A 105 -22.06 -2.79 -12.61
CA HIS A 105 -21.51 -2.90 -13.96
C HIS A 105 -20.70 -1.63 -14.29
N PHE A 106 -19.39 -1.78 -14.55
CA PHE A 106 -18.48 -0.64 -14.69
C PHE A 106 -18.71 0.21 -15.96
N GLY A 107 -19.41 -0.32 -16.97
CA GLY A 107 -19.84 0.46 -18.13
C GLY A 107 -18.63 1.05 -18.87
N ARG A 108 -18.72 2.32 -19.26
CA ARG A 108 -17.61 3.01 -19.97
C ARG A 108 -16.38 3.28 -19.09
N TYR A 109 -16.42 2.96 -17.80
CA TYR A 109 -15.28 3.08 -16.87
C TYR A 109 -14.45 1.83 -16.70
N ALA A 110 -14.84 0.71 -17.30
CA ALA A 110 -14.02 -0.50 -17.23
C ALA A 110 -12.66 -0.30 -17.94
N TYR A 111 -11.62 -0.95 -17.41
CA TYR A 111 -10.24 -0.92 -17.91
C TYR A 111 -9.94 -2.16 -18.77
N HIS A 112 -10.86 -2.55 -19.65
CA HIS A 112 -10.67 -3.62 -20.63
C HIS A 112 -11.38 -3.26 -21.95
N PRO A 113 -10.93 -3.79 -23.10
CA PRO A 113 -11.46 -3.39 -24.42
C PRO A 113 -12.89 -3.86 -24.71
N GLU A 114 -13.39 -4.86 -23.98
CA GLU A 114 -14.77 -5.39 -24.11
C GLU A 114 -15.82 -4.55 -23.36
N LEU A 115 -15.46 -3.36 -22.88
CA LEU A 115 -16.36 -2.50 -22.13
C LEU A 115 -17.54 -2.03 -22.98
N VAL A 116 -18.71 -1.91 -22.36
CA VAL A 116 -19.97 -1.54 -23.02
C VAL A 116 -20.58 -0.29 -22.40
N ALA A 117 -21.39 0.43 -23.18
CA ALA A 117 -22.09 1.63 -22.76
C ALA A 117 -23.40 1.83 -23.55
N PRO A 118 -24.27 2.78 -23.16
CA PRO A 118 -25.47 3.10 -23.95
C PRO A 118 -25.14 3.69 -25.33
N SER A 119 -23.97 4.33 -25.47
CA SER A 119 -23.49 4.95 -26.71
C SER A 119 -21.96 4.84 -26.76
N ALA A 120 -21.38 4.87 -27.97
CA ALA A 120 -19.93 4.69 -28.20
C ALA A 120 -19.12 5.96 -27.85
N LEU A 121 -19.21 6.40 -26.58
CA LEU A 121 -18.59 7.62 -26.07
C LEU A 121 -17.54 7.29 -25.02
N GLN A 122 -16.27 7.42 -25.39
CA GLN A 122 -15.14 7.19 -24.48
C GLN A 122 -15.15 8.18 -23.30
N ALA A 123 -15.01 7.65 -22.09
CA ALA A 123 -14.83 8.49 -20.90
C ALA A 123 -13.44 9.16 -20.89
N PRO A 124 -13.32 10.44 -20.45
CA PRO A 124 -12.05 11.16 -20.33
C PRO A 124 -11.01 10.52 -19.38
N ILE A 125 -11.44 9.59 -18.54
CA ILE A 125 -10.61 8.90 -17.54
C ILE A 125 -10.30 7.44 -17.91
N ALA A 126 -10.95 6.92 -18.95
CA ALA A 126 -10.84 5.52 -19.37
C ALA A 126 -9.98 5.41 -20.65
N PRO A 127 -9.14 4.36 -20.78
CA PRO A 127 -8.24 4.22 -21.92
C PRO A 127 -8.92 3.68 -23.19
N PHE A 128 -10.12 3.10 -23.09
CA PHE A 128 -10.81 2.43 -24.20
C PHE A 128 -12.16 3.08 -24.52
N ALA A 129 -12.55 3.05 -25.79
CA ALA A 129 -13.88 3.44 -26.24
C ALA A 129 -14.86 2.26 -26.09
N PRO A 130 -16.07 2.47 -25.53
CA PRO A 130 -17.02 1.38 -25.30
C PRO A 130 -17.73 0.93 -26.59
N HIS A 131 -18.13 -0.34 -26.62
CA HIS A 131 -19.15 -0.83 -27.54
C HIS A 131 -20.52 -0.28 -27.14
N ALA A 132 -21.29 0.21 -28.12
CA ALA A 132 -22.65 0.68 -27.89
C ALA A 132 -23.61 -0.51 -27.91
N LEU A 133 -24.28 -0.78 -26.78
CA LEU A 133 -25.20 -1.91 -26.67
C LEU A 133 -26.33 -1.82 -27.71
N SER A 134 -26.65 -2.90 -28.39
CA SER A 134 -27.91 -3.05 -29.13
C SER A 134 -29.08 -3.24 -28.15
N SER A 135 -30.33 -3.04 -28.59
CA SER A 135 -31.50 -3.23 -27.71
C SER A 135 -31.60 -4.66 -27.18
N ALA A 136 -31.13 -5.66 -27.95
CA ALA A 136 -31.03 -7.05 -27.51
C ALA A 136 -29.98 -7.23 -26.41
N GLU A 137 -28.78 -6.65 -26.58
CA GLU A 137 -27.73 -6.71 -25.55
C GLU A 137 -28.12 -5.95 -24.27
N VAL A 138 -28.96 -4.91 -24.37
CA VAL A 138 -29.57 -4.25 -23.20
C VAL A 138 -30.45 -5.24 -22.43
N GLU A 139 -31.35 -5.95 -23.12
CA GLU A 139 -32.20 -6.98 -22.51
C GLU A 139 -31.39 -8.14 -21.91
N ASP A 140 -30.35 -8.61 -22.60
CA ASP A 140 -29.42 -9.63 -22.09
C ASP A 140 -28.72 -9.14 -20.80
N THR A 141 -28.27 -7.88 -20.80
CA THR A 141 -27.66 -7.27 -19.62
C THR A 141 -28.65 -7.19 -18.46
N ILE A 142 -29.91 -6.81 -18.70
CA ILE A 142 -30.97 -6.84 -17.66
C ILE A 142 -31.14 -8.26 -17.11
N ALA A 143 -31.18 -9.28 -17.98
CA ALA A 143 -31.27 -10.67 -17.56
C ALA A 143 -30.06 -11.11 -16.70
N ASP A 144 -28.86 -10.60 -17.00
CA ASP A 144 -27.66 -10.82 -16.18
C ASP A 144 -27.77 -10.21 -14.79
N PHE A 145 -28.29 -8.97 -14.65
CA PHE A 145 -28.57 -8.38 -13.34
C PHE A 145 -29.57 -9.21 -12.53
N VAL A 146 -30.64 -9.71 -13.18
CA VAL A 146 -31.66 -10.56 -12.55
C VAL A 146 -31.07 -11.90 -12.10
N ARG A 147 -30.23 -12.52 -12.94
CA ARG A 147 -29.52 -13.77 -12.59
C ARG A 147 -28.56 -13.54 -11.43
N CYS A 148 -27.76 -12.48 -11.48
CA CYS A 148 -26.81 -12.11 -10.42
C CYS A 148 -27.51 -11.92 -9.07
N ALA A 149 -28.66 -11.25 -9.03
CA ALA A 149 -29.45 -11.10 -7.80
C ALA A 149 -30.01 -12.44 -7.27
N ALA A 150 -30.45 -13.33 -8.15
CA ALA A 150 -30.89 -14.67 -7.76
C ALA A 150 -29.73 -15.51 -7.18
N LEU A 151 -28.54 -15.42 -7.78
CA LEU A 151 -27.32 -16.07 -7.29
C LEU A 151 -26.86 -15.50 -5.95
N ALA A 152 -26.97 -14.18 -5.74
CA ALA A 152 -26.68 -13.56 -4.46
C ALA A 152 -27.61 -14.10 -3.36
N ARG A 153 -28.90 -14.28 -3.67
CA ARG A 153 -29.84 -14.94 -2.76
C ARG A 153 -29.45 -16.40 -2.49
N GLU A 154 -29.03 -17.16 -3.51
CA GLU A 154 -28.52 -18.54 -3.37
C GLU A 154 -27.26 -18.62 -2.49
N ALA A 155 -26.39 -17.61 -2.59
CA ALA A 155 -25.19 -17.45 -1.75
C ALA A 155 -25.51 -17.03 -0.31
N GLY A 156 -26.77 -16.73 0.01
CA GLY A 156 -27.21 -16.41 1.37
C GLY A 156 -27.09 -14.92 1.74
N TYR A 157 -27.00 -14.00 0.78
CA TYR A 157 -27.12 -12.57 1.09
C TYR A 157 -28.54 -12.24 1.59
N ASP A 158 -28.68 -11.24 2.47
CA ASP A 158 -29.98 -10.69 2.91
C ASP A 158 -30.65 -9.79 1.84
N GLY A 159 -29.86 -9.37 0.85
CA GLY A 159 -30.29 -8.46 -0.20
C GLY A 159 -29.23 -8.17 -1.24
N VAL A 160 -29.56 -7.25 -2.14
CA VAL A 160 -28.63 -6.67 -3.10
C VAL A 160 -28.73 -5.14 -3.12
N GLU A 161 -27.60 -4.48 -3.40
CA GLU A 161 -27.59 -3.07 -3.80
C GLU A 161 -27.37 -2.96 -5.30
N ILE A 162 -28.28 -2.33 -6.02
CA ILE A 162 -28.19 -2.08 -7.46
C ILE A 162 -27.56 -0.69 -7.63
N MET A 163 -26.35 -0.68 -8.20
CA MET A 163 -25.52 0.52 -8.31
C MET A 163 -25.96 1.40 -9.50
N GLY A 164 -26.80 2.39 -9.23
CA GLY A 164 -27.41 3.29 -10.21
C GLY A 164 -26.76 4.66 -10.34
N SER A 165 -25.50 4.80 -9.90
CA SER A 165 -24.88 6.10 -9.65
C SER A 165 -23.38 6.15 -9.98
N GLU A 166 -22.71 7.26 -9.65
CA GLU A 166 -21.27 7.51 -9.82
C GLU A 166 -20.75 7.41 -11.26
N GLY A 167 -21.64 7.52 -12.25
CA GLY A 167 -21.32 7.48 -13.68
C GLY A 167 -21.08 6.08 -14.24
N TYR A 168 -21.47 5.03 -13.52
CA TYR A 168 -21.46 3.64 -14.02
C TYR A 168 -22.65 3.34 -14.94
N LEU A 169 -22.69 2.13 -15.53
CA LEU A 169 -23.58 1.80 -16.66
C LEU A 169 -25.04 2.27 -16.50
N ILE A 170 -25.67 2.00 -15.35
CA ILE A 170 -27.07 2.42 -15.12
C ILE A 170 -27.19 3.95 -15.14
N ASN A 171 -26.26 4.66 -14.48
CA ASN A 171 -26.21 6.12 -14.49
C ASN A 171 -25.90 6.67 -15.89
N GLU A 172 -25.09 5.96 -16.68
CA GLU A 172 -24.80 6.29 -18.07
C GLU A 172 -26.06 6.22 -18.94
N PHE A 173 -26.96 5.26 -18.71
CA PHE A 173 -28.26 5.21 -19.39
C PHE A 173 -29.17 6.39 -19.01
N ILE A 174 -29.11 6.84 -17.75
CA ILE A 174 -29.98 7.91 -17.22
C ILE A 174 -29.59 9.29 -17.79
N CYS A 175 -28.29 9.59 -17.86
CA CYS A 175 -27.80 10.91 -18.27
C CYS A 175 -27.77 11.08 -19.78
N ALA A 176 -28.34 12.19 -20.28
CA ALA A 176 -28.40 12.49 -21.71
C ALA A 176 -27.03 12.73 -22.36
N THR A 177 -26.01 13.06 -21.57
CA THR A 177 -24.63 13.27 -22.05
C THR A 177 -23.92 11.98 -22.43
N THR A 178 -24.39 10.83 -21.92
CA THR A 178 -23.80 9.51 -22.15
C THR A 178 -24.73 8.57 -22.92
N ASN A 179 -26.03 8.85 -22.92
CA ASN A 179 -27.03 8.12 -23.67
C ASN A 179 -27.57 8.98 -24.82
N GLN A 180 -27.05 8.73 -26.04
CA GLN A 180 -27.48 9.37 -27.28
C GLN A 180 -28.30 8.42 -28.18
N ARG A 181 -28.96 7.42 -27.58
CA ARG A 181 -29.79 6.47 -28.33
C ARG A 181 -31.11 7.11 -28.75
N ASP A 182 -31.66 6.60 -29.84
CA ASP A 182 -32.97 6.98 -30.41
C ASP A 182 -34.03 5.85 -30.31
N ASP A 183 -33.66 4.70 -29.74
CA ASP A 183 -34.53 3.56 -29.49
C ASP A 183 -35.35 3.69 -28.18
N GLU A 184 -35.91 2.58 -27.69
CA GLU A 184 -36.73 2.59 -26.47
C GLU A 184 -35.94 2.80 -25.16
N TRP A 185 -34.60 2.78 -25.25
CA TRP A 185 -33.68 2.92 -24.11
C TRP A 185 -33.00 4.30 -24.05
N GLY A 186 -33.31 5.22 -24.99
CA GLY A 186 -32.81 6.59 -24.99
C GLY A 186 -33.79 7.61 -25.58
N GLY A 187 -33.36 8.86 -25.70
CA GLY A 187 -34.23 9.98 -26.03
C GLY A 187 -34.75 10.67 -24.78
N ASP A 188 -36.08 10.74 -24.59
CA ASP A 188 -36.68 11.40 -23.42
C ASP A 188 -36.37 10.67 -22.10
N TYR A 189 -36.55 11.36 -20.97
CA TYR A 189 -36.17 10.82 -19.66
C TYR A 189 -36.88 9.51 -19.30
N GLY A 190 -38.14 9.34 -19.73
CA GLY A 190 -38.90 8.12 -19.48
C GLY A 190 -38.27 6.88 -20.12
N ARG A 191 -37.71 7.04 -21.33
CA ARG A 191 -36.93 5.99 -22.01
C ARG A 191 -35.55 5.79 -21.40
N ARG A 192 -34.87 6.86 -21.00
CA ARG A 192 -33.55 6.77 -20.34
C ARG A 192 -33.59 6.05 -18.98
N MET A 193 -34.64 6.28 -18.19
CA MET A 193 -34.80 5.61 -16.89
C MET A 193 -35.27 4.14 -17.01
N ARG A 194 -35.75 3.72 -18.19
CA ARG A 194 -36.30 2.37 -18.42
C ARG A 194 -35.34 1.26 -18.01
N PHE A 195 -34.06 1.40 -18.35
CA PHE A 195 -33.03 0.40 -18.00
C PHE A 195 -32.94 0.16 -16.49
N ALA A 196 -32.88 1.23 -15.69
CA ALA A 196 -32.83 1.14 -14.23
C ALA A 196 -34.12 0.52 -13.65
N VAL A 197 -35.28 0.97 -14.13
CA VAL A 197 -36.59 0.52 -13.65
C VAL A 197 -36.83 -0.96 -13.97
N GLU A 198 -36.52 -1.40 -15.19
CA GLU A 198 -36.68 -2.80 -15.60
C GLU A 198 -35.75 -3.74 -14.83
N ILE A 199 -34.51 -3.31 -14.53
CA ILE A 199 -33.60 -4.06 -13.66
C ILE A 199 -34.24 -4.26 -12.28
N VAL A 200 -34.68 -3.19 -11.61
CA VAL A 200 -35.26 -3.29 -10.25
C VAL A 200 -36.52 -4.15 -10.26
N ARG A 201 -37.44 -3.90 -11.21
CA ARG A 201 -38.72 -4.61 -11.32
C ARG A 201 -38.50 -6.11 -11.50
N ARG A 202 -37.68 -6.51 -12.48
CA ARG A 202 -37.44 -7.93 -12.78
C ARG A 202 -36.60 -8.61 -11.69
N VAL A 203 -35.68 -7.89 -11.05
CA VAL A 203 -34.97 -8.41 -9.86
C VAL A 203 -35.97 -8.70 -8.75
N ARG A 204 -36.86 -7.75 -8.41
CA ARG A 204 -37.91 -7.94 -7.41
C ARG A 204 -38.79 -9.15 -7.72
N GLU A 205 -39.27 -9.27 -8.96
CA GLU A 205 -40.07 -10.43 -9.40
C GLU A 205 -39.32 -11.75 -9.21
N ARG A 206 -38.02 -11.77 -9.49
CA ARG A 206 -37.21 -13.00 -9.41
C ARG A 206 -36.87 -13.42 -7.98
N VAL A 207 -36.61 -12.47 -7.09
CA VAL A 207 -36.15 -12.72 -5.71
C VAL A 207 -37.28 -12.72 -4.68
N GLY A 208 -38.48 -12.28 -5.04
CA GLY A 208 -39.66 -12.25 -4.15
C GLY A 208 -39.68 -11.02 -3.24
N ALA A 209 -40.71 -10.91 -2.39
CA ALA A 209 -40.92 -9.75 -1.52
C ALA A 209 -39.94 -9.67 -0.33
N ASP A 210 -39.57 -10.82 0.24
CA ASP A 210 -38.75 -10.92 1.46
C ASP A 210 -37.24 -10.91 1.16
N PHE A 211 -36.79 -9.90 0.43
CA PHE A 211 -35.39 -9.71 0.06
C PHE A 211 -35.08 -8.22 -0.07
N ILE A 212 -34.01 -7.75 0.58
CA ILE A 212 -33.69 -6.32 0.55
C ILE A 212 -33.19 -5.95 -0.86
N ILE A 213 -33.80 -4.95 -1.48
CA ILE A 213 -33.27 -4.32 -2.69
C ILE A 213 -32.95 -2.87 -2.35
N ILE A 214 -31.67 -2.53 -2.35
CA ILE A 214 -31.21 -1.15 -2.23
C ILE A 214 -30.97 -0.65 -3.65
N TYR A 215 -31.46 0.54 -4.00
CA TYR A 215 -31.04 1.21 -5.23
C TYR A 215 -30.17 2.41 -4.86
N ARG A 216 -28.95 2.46 -5.37
CA ARG A 216 -28.06 3.61 -5.15
C ARG A 216 -28.29 4.64 -6.25
N LEU A 217 -29.03 5.69 -5.92
CA LEU A 217 -29.50 6.72 -6.84
C LEU A 217 -28.48 7.85 -6.94
N SER A 218 -28.09 8.24 -8.16
CA SER A 218 -27.29 9.45 -8.35
C SER A 218 -28.19 10.66 -8.08
N MET A 219 -28.05 11.26 -6.90
CA MET A 219 -28.88 12.41 -6.52
C MET A 219 -28.21 13.74 -6.87
N LEU A 220 -26.91 13.72 -7.18
CA LEU A 220 -26.13 14.90 -7.54
C LEU A 220 -24.96 14.47 -8.44
N ASP A 221 -25.12 14.57 -9.77
CA ASP A 221 -24.14 14.03 -10.73
C ASP A 221 -22.80 14.81 -10.76
N LEU A 222 -22.81 16.12 -10.49
CA LEU A 222 -21.62 17.01 -10.53
C LEU A 222 -20.85 17.01 -11.87
N VAL A 223 -21.55 16.72 -12.96
CA VAL A 223 -21.03 16.86 -14.34
C VAL A 223 -21.97 17.71 -15.16
N GLU A 224 -21.41 18.41 -16.15
CA GLU A 224 -22.20 19.20 -17.09
C GLU A 224 -23.20 18.31 -17.82
N GLY A 225 -24.45 18.79 -17.97
CA GLY A 225 -25.53 18.02 -18.59
C GLY A 225 -26.05 16.82 -17.78
N GLY A 226 -25.72 16.75 -16.48
CA GLY A 226 -26.29 15.77 -15.55
C GLY A 226 -27.81 15.91 -15.36
N SER A 227 -28.35 15.18 -14.39
CA SER A 227 -29.78 15.12 -14.09
C SER A 227 -30.26 16.42 -13.42
N SER A 228 -31.47 16.87 -13.76
CA SER A 228 -32.19 17.89 -12.96
C SER A 228 -32.74 17.26 -11.67
N PHE A 229 -33.13 18.07 -10.68
CA PHE A 229 -33.72 17.53 -9.46
C PHE A 229 -35.07 16.83 -9.72
N ASP A 230 -35.90 17.38 -10.60
CA ASP A 230 -37.18 16.76 -10.98
C ASP A 230 -36.99 15.39 -11.63
N GLU A 231 -35.94 15.23 -12.44
CA GLU A 231 -35.54 13.94 -13.01
C GLU A 231 -35.13 12.96 -11.89
N VAL A 232 -34.31 13.40 -10.92
CA VAL A 232 -33.94 12.58 -9.74
C VAL A 232 -35.18 12.11 -8.96
N VAL A 233 -36.15 13.00 -8.72
CA VAL A 233 -37.42 12.68 -8.05
C VAL A 233 -38.24 11.68 -8.87
N GLN A 234 -38.36 11.90 -10.19
CA GLN A 234 -39.11 11.02 -11.08
C GLN A 234 -38.52 9.60 -11.09
N LEU A 235 -37.19 9.47 -11.15
CA LEU A 235 -36.52 8.17 -11.08
C LEU A 235 -36.69 7.53 -9.69
N ALA A 236 -36.55 8.28 -8.60
CA ALA A 236 -36.75 7.74 -7.25
C ALA A 236 -38.14 7.11 -7.08
N ARG A 237 -39.21 7.78 -7.54
CA ARG A 237 -40.58 7.26 -7.53
C ARG A 237 -40.76 6.03 -8.40
N ALA A 238 -40.14 6.02 -9.58
CA ALA A 238 -40.20 4.87 -10.48
C ALA A 238 -39.49 3.63 -9.89
N ILE A 239 -38.38 3.85 -9.19
CA ILE A 239 -37.61 2.79 -8.50
C ILE A 239 -38.35 2.26 -7.28
N GLU A 240 -39.00 3.13 -6.51
CA GLU A 240 -39.91 2.72 -5.44
C GLU A 240 -41.05 1.84 -5.99
N ALA A 241 -41.74 2.30 -7.04
CA ALA A 241 -42.82 1.56 -7.67
C ALA A 241 -42.36 0.22 -8.27
N ALA A 242 -41.11 0.13 -8.73
CA ALA A 242 -40.50 -1.11 -9.21
C ALA A 242 -40.19 -2.12 -8.08
N GLY A 243 -40.22 -1.68 -6.81
CA GLY A 243 -40.11 -2.55 -5.64
C GLY A 243 -38.77 -2.50 -4.92
N ALA A 244 -38.01 -1.40 -5.02
CA ALA A 244 -36.88 -1.18 -4.12
C ALA A 244 -37.35 -1.10 -2.66
N THR A 245 -36.53 -1.63 -1.75
CA THR A 245 -36.76 -1.58 -0.30
C THR A 245 -36.19 -0.29 0.31
N LEU A 246 -35.05 0.18 -0.20
CA LEU A 246 -34.29 1.33 0.30
C LEU A 246 -33.69 2.11 -0.88
N ILE A 247 -33.55 3.42 -0.75
CA ILE A 247 -32.76 4.23 -1.68
C ILE A 247 -31.54 4.79 -0.96
N ASN A 248 -30.36 4.45 -1.49
CA ASN A 248 -29.09 4.99 -1.02
C ASN A 248 -28.63 6.14 -1.92
N SER A 249 -27.99 7.15 -1.35
CA SER A 249 -27.52 8.32 -2.08
C SER A 249 -26.18 8.05 -2.77
N GLY A 250 -26.07 8.41 -4.05
CA GLY A 250 -24.83 8.51 -4.81
C GLY A 250 -24.53 9.97 -5.14
N ILE A 251 -23.26 10.39 -5.00
CA ILE A 251 -22.82 11.79 -5.15
C ILE A 251 -21.59 11.88 -6.05
N GLY A 252 -21.74 12.59 -7.16
CA GLY A 252 -20.72 12.87 -8.16
C GLY A 252 -20.42 11.67 -9.05
N TRP A 253 -19.77 11.92 -10.19
CA TRP A 253 -19.19 10.89 -11.05
C TRP A 253 -17.67 10.79 -10.82
N HIS A 254 -17.05 9.68 -11.25
CA HIS A 254 -15.58 9.58 -11.26
C HIS A 254 -14.92 10.62 -12.18
N GLU A 255 -15.63 11.11 -13.19
CA GLU A 255 -15.20 12.21 -14.05
C GLU A 255 -15.34 13.61 -13.43
N ALA A 256 -16.16 13.75 -12.38
CA ALA A 256 -16.44 15.04 -11.79
C ALA A 256 -15.13 15.70 -11.31
N ARG A 257 -14.98 16.99 -11.62
CA ARG A 257 -13.82 17.80 -11.19
C ARG A 257 -14.08 18.52 -9.86
N ILE A 258 -14.97 17.96 -9.05
CA ILE A 258 -15.36 18.44 -7.73
C ILE A 258 -15.10 17.31 -6.72
N PRO A 259 -14.36 17.55 -5.63
CA PRO A 259 -14.08 16.51 -4.65
C PRO A 259 -15.34 16.16 -3.86
N THR A 260 -15.67 14.87 -3.76
CA THR A 260 -16.87 14.41 -3.04
C THR A 260 -16.57 13.70 -1.73
N ILE A 261 -15.33 13.24 -1.55
CA ILE A 261 -14.97 12.37 -0.42
C ILE A 261 -13.65 12.69 0.26
N ALA A 262 -12.71 13.44 -0.35
CA ALA A 262 -11.38 13.73 0.20
C ALA A 262 -11.43 14.63 1.45
N THR A 263 -10.33 14.78 2.20
CA THR A 263 -10.28 15.52 3.48
C THR A 263 -10.74 16.97 3.39
N CYS A 264 -10.53 17.65 2.26
CA CYS A 264 -11.02 19.03 2.04
C CYS A 264 -12.55 19.18 1.97
N VAL A 265 -13.28 18.08 1.78
CA VAL A 265 -14.75 18.09 1.75
C VAL A 265 -15.29 18.22 3.18
N PRO A 266 -16.26 19.09 3.48
CA PRO A 266 -16.83 19.17 4.82
C PRO A 266 -17.50 17.86 5.28
N ARG A 267 -17.58 17.65 6.60
CA ARG A 267 -18.35 16.53 7.17
C ARG A 267 -19.81 16.63 6.71
N ALA A 268 -20.38 15.52 6.25
CA ALA A 268 -21.75 15.42 5.77
C ALA A 268 -22.18 16.46 4.71
N ALA A 269 -21.23 16.96 3.91
CA ALA A 269 -21.45 18.09 2.98
C ALA A 269 -22.64 17.91 2.05
N PHE A 270 -23.01 16.67 1.69
CA PHE A 270 -24.05 16.41 0.70
C PHE A 270 -25.37 15.90 1.30
N SER A 271 -25.51 15.90 2.63
CA SER A 271 -26.70 15.35 3.29
C SER A 271 -28.00 16.09 2.93
N TRP A 272 -27.90 17.38 2.58
CA TRP A 272 -29.03 18.20 2.13
C TRP A 272 -29.68 17.66 0.86
N VAL A 273 -28.92 16.98 -0.01
CA VAL A 273 -29.45 16.42 -1.26
C VAL A 273 -30.45 15.31 -0.95
N THR A 274 -30.08 14.40 -0.03
CA THR A 274 -30.98 13.34 0.45
C THR A 274 -32.19 13.92 1.17
N ALA A 275 -31.97 14.96 1.99
CA ALA A 275 -33.04 15.63 2.71
C ALA A 275 -34.10 16.22 1.76
N ARG A 276 -33.68 16.73 0.60
CA ARG A 276 -34.58 17.28 -0.41
C ARG A 276 -35.48 16.22 -1.07
N LEU A 277 -35.08 14.95 -1.07
CA LEU A 277 -35.88 13.83 -1.59
C LEU A 277 -36.87 13.27 -0.55
N ARG A 278 -36.77 13.69 0.72
CA ARG A 278 -37.69 13.26 1.77
C ARG A 278 -39.12 13.69 1.44
N GLY A 279 -40.07 12.78 1.59
CA GLY A 279 -41.49 13.02 1.29
C GLY A 279 -41.86 12.82 -0.18
N GLU A 280 -40.89 12.69 -1.08
CA GLU A 280 -41.15 12.38 -2.49
C GLU A 280 -41.36 10.88 -2.75
N VAL A 281 -40.85 10.03 -1.86
CA VAL A 281 -40.99 8.57 -1.80
C VAL A 281 -41.36 8.10 -0.39
N GLY A 282 -42.00 6.94 -0.28
CA GLY A 282 -42.44 6.31 0.98
C GLY A 282 -41.45 5.30 1.58
N ILE A 283 -40.47 4.81 0.80
CA ILE A 283 -39.41 3.91 1.28
C ILE A 283 -38.26 4.67 1.98
N PRO A 284 -37.51 4.05 2.89
CA PRO A 284 -36.49 4.76 3.67
C PRO A 284 -35.30 5.20 2.82
N LEU A 285 -34.76 6.38 3.15
CA LEU A 285 -33.62 7.00 2.47
C LEU A 285 -32.33 6.87 3.28
N ILE A 286 -31.21 6.68 2.59
CA ILE A 286 -29.87 6.59 3.18
C ILE A 286 -29.00 7.73 2.64
N THR A 287 -28.46 8.55 3.55
CA THR A 287 -27.51 9.62 3.19
C THR A 287 -26.06 9.18 3.41
N THR A 288 -25.11 9.76 2.69
CA THR A 288 -23.71 9.30 2.65
C THR A 288 -22.72 10.48 2.56
N ASN A 289 -21.44 10.14 2.38
CA ASN A 289 -20.28 10.99 2.18
C ASN A 289 -19.88 11.83 3.41
N ARG A 290 -18.65 11.57 3.87
CA ARG A 290 -17.99 12.31 4.97
C ARG A 290 -18.79 12.36 6.27
N ILE A 291 -19.59 11.33 6.54
CA ILE A 291 -20.17 11.05 7.86
C ILE A 291 -19.17 10.14 8.56
N ASN A 292 -18.47 10.62 9.58
CA ASN A 292 -17.35 9.89 10.19
C ASN A 292 -17.29 9.98 11.72
N THR A 293 -18.29 10.61 12.36
CA THR A 293 -18.45 10.62 13.82
C THR A 293 -19.90 10.33 14.20
N PRO A 294 -20.16 9.69 15.35
CA PRO A 294 -21.52 9.40 15.80
C PRO A 294 -22.37 10.66 15.98
N GLU A 295 -21.76 11.76 16.41
CA GLU A 295 -22.45 13.05 16.63
C GLU A 295 -23.01 13.61 15.32
N VAL A 296 -22.24 13.52 14.23
CA VAL A 296 -22.70 13.97 12.91
C VAL A 296 -23.81 13.06 12.41
N ALA A 297 -23.64 11.73 12.54
CA ALA A 297 -24.66 10.77 12.14
C ALA A 297 -25.98 10.96 12.90
N GLU A 298 -25.90 11.12 14.23
CA GLU A 298 -27.04 11.37 15.11
C GLU A 298 -27.76 12.66 14.73
N LYS A 299 -27.02 13.75 14.53
CA LYS A 299 -27.58 15.04 14.12
C LYS A 299 -28.40 14.93 12.84
N LEU A 300 -27.84 14.28 11.80
CA LEU A 300 -28.52 14.12 10.51
C LEU A 300 -29.83 13.33 10.62
N LEU A 301 -29.84 12.28 11.44
CA LEU A 301 -31.03 11.46 11.66
C LEU A 301 -32.07 12.22 12.50
N ALA A 302 -31.66 12.95 13.53
CA ALA A 302 -32.53 13.76 14.38
C ALA A 302 -33.18 14.91 13.59
N GLU A 303 -32.43 15.54 12.68
CA GLU A 303 -32.90 16.62 11.80
C GLU A 303 -33.71 16.10 10.60
N GLY A 304 -33.85 14.77 10.46
CA GLY A 304 -34.68 14.15 9.44
C GLY A 304 -34.11 14.20 8.02
N HIS A 305 -32.79 14.37 7.87
CA HIS A 305 -32.12 14.38 6.55
C HIS A 305 -32.22 13.01 5.84
N ALA A 306 -32.29 11.92 6.60
CA ALA A 306 -32.42 10.56 6.10
C ALA A 306 -32.96 9.63 7.20
N ASP A 307 -33.30 8.39 6.83
CA ASP A 307 -33.69 7.33 7.76
C ASP A 307 -32.51 6.48 8.21
N MET A 308 -31.44 6.45 7.43
CA MET A 308 -30.17 5.80 7.71
C MET A 308 -28.97 6.64 7.25
N VAL A 309 -27.80 6.36 7.81
CA VAL A 309 -26.52 6.89 7.34
C VAL A 309 -25.65 5.77 6.78
N SER A 310 -25.00 6.04 5.66
CA SER A 310 -24.00 5.18 5.04
C SER A 310 -22.60 5.65 5.40
N MET A 311 -21.82 4.73 5.98
CA MET A 311 -20.43 4.94 6.36
C MET A 311 -19.57 3.83 5.75
N ALA A 312 -18.82 4.15 4.71
CA ALA A 312 -17.84 3.24 4.11
C ALA A 312 -16.51 3.29 4.89
N ARG A 313 -15.68 4.29 4.58
CA ARG A 313 -14.32 4.46 5.14
C ARG A 313 -14.24 4.53 6.68
N PRO A 314 -15.21 5.10 7.43
CA PRO A 314 -15.21 5.01 8.89
C PRO A 314 -15.13 3.58 9.42
N LEU A 315 -15.72 2.60 8.73
CA LEU A 315 -15.71 1.19 9.14
C LEU A 315 -14.48 0.41 8.64
N LEU A 316 -13.65 1.02 7.78
CA LEU A 316 -12.25 0.61 7.61
C LEU A 316 -11.40 1.11 8.80
N ALA A 317 -11.60 2.37 9.19
CA ALA A 317 -10.85 3.00 10.27
C ALA A 317 -11.15 2.39 11.64
N ASP A 318 -12.41 2.06 11.92
CA ASP A 318 -12.81 1.45 13.18
C ASP A 318 -13.97 0.44 12.98
N PRO A 319 -13.72 -0.87 13.12
CA PRO A 319 -14.78 -1.86 13.02
C PRO A 319 -15.80 -1.78 14.16
N ASP A 320 -15.40 -1.22 15.32
CA ASP A 320 -16.22 -1.16 16.54
C ASP A 320 -16.98 0.17 16.65
N PHE A 321 -17.08 0.96 15.57
CA PHE A 321 -17.67 2.31 15.58
C PHE A 321 -19.04 2.34 16.28
N VAL A 322 -19.95 1.44 15.90
CA VAL A 322 -21.33 1.44 16.41
C VAL A 322 -21.36 0.95 17.85
N ALA A 323 -20.62 -0.11 18.19
CA ALA A 323 -20.50 -0.63 19.55
C ALA A 323 -19.90 0.41 20.53
N LYS A 324 -18.90 1.19 20.08
CA LYS A 324 -18.32 2.29 20.86
C LYS A 324 -19.32 3.41 21.06
N ALA A 325 -20.05 3.82 20.03
CA ALA A 325 -21.11 4.82 20.14
C ALA A 325 -22.20 4.36 21.13
N ALA A 326 -22.68 3.11 21.01
CA ALA A 326 -23.68 2.53 21.90
C ALA A 326 -23.23 2.48 23.37
N ALA A 327 -21.93 2.27 23.61
CA ALA A 327 -21.34 2.25 24.94
C ALA A 327 -20.98 3.64 25.49
N GLY A 328 -21.26 4.73 24.77
CA GLY A 328 -20.88 6.10 25.18
C GLY A 328 -19.37 6.34 25.13
N ARG A 329 -18.65 5.63 24.25
CA ARG A 329 -17.18 5.65 24.10
C ARG A 329 -16.75 6.24 22.75
N ALA A 330 -17.43 7.28 22.27
CA ALA A 330 -17.13 7.88 20.98
C ALA A 330 -15.74 8.53 20.91
N ASP A 331 -15.21 8.96 22.06
CA ASP A 331 -13.84 9.42 22.27
C ASP A 331 -12.78 8.32 22.01
N GLU A 332 -13.17 7.04 21.95
CA GLU A 332 -12.32 5.91 21.59
C GLU A 332 -12.39 5.51 20.11
N ILE A 333 -13.25 6.17 19.32
CA ILE A 333 -13.40 5.87 17.89
C ILE A 333 -12.17 6.32 17.12
N ASN A 334 -11.59 5.42 16.33
CA ASN A 334 -10.50 5.73 15.41
C ASN A 334 -11.07 6.37 14.14
N THR A 335 -11.27 7.69 14.18
CA THR A 335 -11.98 8.43 13.14
C THR A 335 -11.29 8.34 11.78
N CYS A 336 -12.06 8.06 10.73
CA CYS A 336 -11.57 8.17 9.36
C CYS A 336 -11.25 9.64 9.03
N ILE A 337 -9.98 9.91 8.70
CA ILE A 337 -9.51 11.26 8.32
C ILE A 337 -9.68 11.60 6.83
N ALA A 338 -10.38 10.75 6.07
CA ALA A 338 -10.65 10.94 4.64
C ALA A 338 -9.41 11.12 3.74
N CYS A 339 -8.24 10.64 4.18
CA CYS A 339 -6.97 10.81 3.47
C CYS A 339 -6.89 10.10 2.11
N ASN A 340 -7.73 9.08 1.87
CA ASN A 340 -7.75 8.17 0.72
C ASN A 340 -6.47 7.35 0.45
N GLN A 341 -5.36 7.61 1.17
CA GLN A 341 -4.02 7.08 0.85
C GLN A 341 -3.87 5.55 0.93
N ALA A 342 -4.62 4.89 1.82
CA ALA A 342 -4.54 3.46 2.07
C ALA A 342 -5.75 2.69 1.54
N CYS A 343 -6.88 3.38 1.33
CA CYS A 343 -8.08 2.78 0.78
C CYS A 343 -8.16 3.04 -0.72
N LEU A 344 -8.73 4.18 -1.11
CA LEU A 344 -9.02 4.47 -2.50
C LEU A 344 -7.77 4.50 -3.40
N ASP A 345 -6.69 5.14 -2.95
CA ASP A 345 -5.42 5.17 -3.71
C ASP A 345 -4.82 3.78 -3.90
N HIS A 346 -5.03 2.84 -2.96
CA HIS A 346 -4.62 1.45 -3.12
C HIS A 346 -5.47 0.73 -4.16
N THR A 347 -6.81 0.81 -4.06
CA THR A 347 -7.73 0.20 -5.02
C THR A 347 -7.42 0.67 -6.45
N PHE A 348 -7.30 1.98 -6.66
CA PHE A 348 -6.95 2.52 -7.98
C PHE A 348 -5.53 2.17 -8.42
N SER A 349 -4.66 1.68 -7.53
CA SER A 349 -3.31 1.22 -7.86
C SER A 349 -3.20 -0.31 -7.91
N GLY A 350 -4.32 -1.04 -7.92
CA GLY A 350 -4.33 -2.51 -7.95
C GLY A 350 -3.75 -3.15 -6.69
N LYS A 351 -3.86 -2.48 -5.54
CA LYS A 351 -3.43 -2.98 -4.24
C LYS A 351 -4.64 -3.26 -3.36
N ILE A 352 -4.52 -4.24 -2.47
CA ILE A 352 -5.51 -4.50 -1.43
C ILE A 352 -5.69 -3.23 -0.58
N THR A 353 -6.95 -2.87 -0.36
CA THR A 353 -7.34 -1.76 0.51
C THR A 353 -6.80 -1.96 1.92
N SER A 354 -6.46 -0.86 2.58
CA SER A 354 -6.13 -0.79 4.00
C SER A 354 -6.63 0.54 4.56
N CYS A 355 -6.23 0.91 5.77
CA CYS A 355 -6.51 2.21 6.36
C CYS A 355 -5.25 2.82 6.97
N LEU A 356 -5.05 4.12 6.77
CA LEU A 356 -3.89 4.84 7.32
C LEU A 356 -3.84 4.75 8.84
N VAL A 357 -4.99 4.92 9.48
CA VAL A 357 -5.12 4.91 10.94
C VAL A 357 -5.40 3.51 11.50
N ASN A 358 -5.73 2.54 10.65
CA ASN A 358 -5.98 1.15 11.03
C ASN A 358 -5.33 0.18 10.02
N PRO A 359 -4.04 -0.17 10.21
CA PRO A 359 -3.34 -1.08 9.31
C PRO A 359 -3.94 -2.49 9.22
N ARG A 360 -4.76 -2.91 10.20
CA ARG A 360 -5.45 -4.21 10.18
C ARG A 360 -6.58 -4.28 9.17
N ALA A 361 -7.10 -3.15 8.68
CA ALA A 361 -8.23 -3.15 7.75
C ALA A 361 -7.92 -4.00 6.51
N CYS A 362 -8.78 -4.99 6.24
CA CYS A 362 -8.65 -5.99 5.18
C CYS A 362 -7.47 -6.97 5.33
N HIS A 363 -6.78 -6.93 6.48
CA HIS A 363 -5.63 -7.76 6.84
C HIS A 363 -5.85 -8.40 8.23
N GLU A 364 -7.10 -8.55 8.66
CA GLU A 364 -7.46 -9.01 10.01
C GLU A 364 -6.94 -10.43 10.32
N THR A 365 -6.82 -11.27 9.29
CA THR A 365 -6.27 -12.63 9.39
C THR A 365 -4.75 -12.66 9.42
N GLU A 366 -4.09 -11.60 8.95
CA GLU A 366 -2.64 -11.52 8.79
C GLU A 366 -2.00 -10.72 9.94
N LEU A 367 -2.53 -9.54 10.24
CA LEU A 367 -2.09 -8.69 11.34
C LEU A 367 -2.98 -8.91 12.57
N ARG A 368 -2.58 -9.90 13.38
CA ARG A 368 -3.27 -10.30 14.61
C ARG A 368 -2.63 -9.61 15.82
N ILE A 369 -3.42 -8.84 16.56
CA ILE A 369 -3.00 -8.19 17.81
C ILE A 369 -3.54 -9.02 18.97
N GLU A 370 -2.75 -10.00 19.41
CA GLU A 370 -3.11 -10.91 20.50
C GLU A 370 -2.41 -10.53 21.81
N PRO A 371 -2.98 -10.85 22.98
CA PRO A 371 -2.28 -10.69 24.25
C PRO A 371 -0.92 -11.38 24.26
N THR A 372 0.10 -10.71 24.77
CA THR A 372 1.44 -11.29 24.88
C THR A 372 1.50 -12.33 25.99
N THR A 373 2.28 -13.38 25.77
CA THR A 373 2.63 -14.36 26.82
C THR A 373 3.91 -14.00 27.56
N VAL A 374 4.73 -13.09 27.00
CA VAL A 374 6.01 -12.65 27.57
C VAL A 374 6.03 -11.12 27.64
N LYS A 375 5.70 -10.59 28.82
CA LYS A 375 5.72 -9.14 29.06
C LYS A 375 7.16 -8.61 28.98
N ARG A 376 7.30 -7.42 28.37
CA ARG A 376 8.56 -6.68 28.20
C ARG A 376 8.36 -5.25 28.69
N ARG A 377 9.43 -4.62 29.19
CA ARG A 377 9.51 -3.17 29.43
C ARG A 377 10.05 -2.50 28.17
N ILE A 378 9.24 -1.65 27.56
CA ILE A 378 9.52 -1.07 26.25
C ILE A 378 9.60 0.45 26.39
N ALA A 379 10.73 1.04 26.01
CA ALA A 379 10.84 2.48 25.84
C ALA A 379 10.54 2.85 24.38
N VAL A 380 9.52 3.67 24.15
CA VAL A 380 9.22 4.24 22.84
C VAL A 380 9.62 5.71 22.85
N VAL A 381 10.54 6.12 21.98
CA VAL A 381 11.08 7.48 21.94
C VAL A 381 10.52 8.24 20.74
N GLY A 382 9.64 9.21 21.01
CA GLY A 382 8.94 10.05 20.04
C GLY A 382 7.46 9.70 19.96
N ALA A 383 6.58 10.63 20.34
CA ALA A 383 5.13 10.47 20.29
C ALA A 383 4.53 10.98 18.97
N GLY A 384 5.24 10.78 17.85
CA GLY A 384 4.68 10.89 16.51
C GLY A 384 3.79 9.69 16.15
N PRO A 385 3.16 9.68 14.95
CA PRO A 385 2.21 8.61 14.57
C PRO A 385 2.77 7.18 14.67
N ALA A 386 4.07 6.98 14.36
CA ALA A 386 4.73 5.68 14.52
C ALA A 386 4.82 5.24 15.98
N GLY A 387 5.33 6.12 16.85
CA GLY A 387 5.48 5.83 18.28
C GLY A 387 4.14 5.69 18.98
N LEU A 388 3.14 6.51 18.63
CA LEU A 388 1.77 6.39 19.16
C LEU A 388 1.14 5.04 18.80
N ALA A 389 1.25 4.63 17.54
CA ALA A 389 0.74 3.32 17.10
C ALA A 389 1.45 2.17 17.80
N CYS A 390 2.78 2.23 17.91
CA CYS A 390 3.59 1.20 18.57
C CYS A 390 3.25 1.10 20.07
N ALA A 391 3.29 2.23 20.78
CA ALA A 391 3.12 2.28 22.23
C ALA A 391 1.74 1.77 22.66
N THR A 392 0.67 2.28 22.02
CA THR A 392 -0.70 1.90 22.37
C THR A 392 -1.00 0.45 21.99
N THR A 393 -0.50 -0.04 20.86
CA THR A 393 -0.66 -1.44 20.46
C THR A 393 0.11 -2.39 21.38
N ALA A 394 1.36 -2.07 21.73
CA ALA A 394 2.17 -2.91 22.62
C ALA A 394 1.57 -2.95 24.05
N ALA A 395 1.08 -1.82 24.55
CA ALA A 395 0.39 -1.77 25.84
C ALA A 395 -0.94 -2.53 25.81
N GLN A 396 -1.72 -2.46 24.71
CA GLN A 396 -2.94 -3.27 24.54
C GLN A 396 -2.64 -4.78 24.59
N ARG A 397 -1.49 -5.23 24.08
CA ARG A 397 -1.06 -6.64 24.20
C ARG A 397 -0.63 -7.02 25.62
N GLY A 398 -0.31 -6.05 26.47
CA GLY A 398 0.06 -6.26 27.88
C GLY A 398 1.53 -6.00 28.23
N HIS A 399 2.31 -5.39 27.35
CA HIS A 399 3.67 -4.92 27.67
C HIS A 399 3.64 -3.70 28.61
N ALA A 400 4.71 -3.50 29.37
CA ALA A 400 4.90 -2.27 30.15
C ALA A 400 5.60 -1.24 29.26
N VAL A 401 4.88 -0.18 28.87
CA VAL A 401 5.37 0.78 27.88
C VAL A 401 5.54 2.16 28.50
N THR A 402 6.72 2.75 28.30
CA THR A 402 6.97 4.18 28.57
C THR A 402 7.18 4.89 27.24
N LEU A 403 6.37 5.93 26.98
CA LEU A 403 6.42 6.73 25.76
C LEU A 403 7.00 8.11 26.08
N PHE A 404 8.17 8.41 25.54
CA PHE A 404 8.86 9.68 25.70
C PHE A 404 8.57 10.64 24.54
N GLU A 405 8.37 11.92 24.85
CA GLU A 405 8.20 12.98 23.86
C GLU A 405 8.91 14.24 24.34
N ALA A 406 9.71 14.85 23.45
CA ALA A 406 10.46 16.06 23.76
C ALA A 406 9.55 17.30 23.81
N ALA A 407 8.44 17.31 23.07
CA ALA A 407 7.45 18.37 23.10
C ALA A 407 6.49 18.25 24.30
N GLU A 408 5.75 19.32 24.59
CA GLU A 408 4.72 19.37 25.65
C GLU A 408 3.42 18.64 25.28
N ARG A 409 3.35 18.01 24.11
CA ARG A 409 2.18 17.29 23.61
C ARG A 409 2.56 16.19 22.63
N ILE A 410 1.72 15.17 22.55
CA ILE A 410 1.84 14.11 21.54
C ILE A 410 1.53 14.62 20.14
N GLY A 411 1.92 13.85 19.13
CA GLY A 411 1.46 13.96 17.75
C GLY A 411 2.55 14.21 16.71
N GLY A 412 3.74 14.67 17.12
CA GLY A 412 4.85 14.95 16.20
C GLY A 412 4.39 15.80 15.00
N GLN A 413 4.67 15.34 13.78
CA GLN A 413 4.30 16.05 12.55
C GLN A 413 2.78 16.19 12.31
N PHE A 414 1.92 15.43 12.99
CA PHE A 414 0.45 15.63 12.87
C PHE A 414 0.01 16.97 13.46
N ASN A 415 0.70 17.49 14.47
CA ASN A 415 0.44 18.84 14.99
C ASN A 415 0.70 19.94 13.96
N ILE A 416 1.53 19.66 12.96
CA ILE A 416 1.83 20.56 11.85
C ILE A 416 0.81 20.33 10.74
N ALA A 417 0.56 19.06 10.37
CA ALA A 417 -0.38 18.70 9.32
C ALA A 417 -1.80 19.21 9.57
N MET A 418 -2.28 19.17 10.82
CA MET A 418 -3.65 19.62 11.16
C MET A 418 -3.85 21.14 11.05
N ARG A 419 -2.78 21.93 10.88
CA ARG A 419 -2.86 23.38 10.62
C ARG A 419 -3.10 23.72 9.15
N ILE A 420 -2.95 22.75 8.26
CA ILE A 420 -3.16 22.94 6.83
C ILE A 420 -4.67 22.98 6.56
N PRO A 421 -5.19 24.02 5.89
CA PRO A 421 -6.59 24.06 5.47
C PRO A 421 -6.99 22.79 4.71
N GLY A 422 -8.06 22.13 5.18
CA GLY A 422 -8.50 20.85 4.63
C GLY A 422 -7.82 19.60 5.21
N LYS A 423 -7.05 19.74 6.30
CA LYS A 423 -6.45 18.63 7.08
C LYS A 423 -6.76 18.71 8.58
N GLU A 424 -7.76 19.47 8.98
CA GLU A 424 -8.16 19.65 10.38
C GLU A 424 -8.55 18.31 11.04
N GLU A 425 -9.07 17.39 10.23
CA GLU A 425 -9.47 16.02 10.62
C GLU A 425 -8.33 15.21 11.27
N PHE A 426 -7.06 15.58 11.07
CA PHE A 426 -5.91 14.93 11.73
C PHE A 426 -5.94 15.10 13.26
N ALA A 427 -6.61 16.14 13.78
CA ALA A 427 -6.84 16.31 15.21
C ALA A 427 -7.58 15.11 15.83
N GLU A 428 -8.47 14.47 15.08
CA GLU A 428 -9.20 13.28 15.54
C GLU A 428 -8.28 12.08 15.79
N THR A 429 -7.21 11.94 15.00
CA THR A 429 -6.23 10.86 15.22
C THR A 429 -5.44 11.09 16.50
N LEU A 430 -5.14 12.35 16.83
CA LEU A 430 -4.47 12.70 18.08
C LEU A 430 -5.40 12.53 19.28
N ARG A 431 -6.68 12.90 19.15
CA ARG A 431 -7.71 12.61 20.16
C ARG A 431 -7.81 11.10 20.42
N TYR A 432 -7.88 10.29 19.37
CA TYR A 432 -7.91 8.83 19.47
C TYR A 432 -6.69 8.29 20.23
N PHE A 433 -5.47 8.65 19.83
CA PHE A 433 -4.28 8.14 20.49
C PHE A 433 -4.11 8.65 21.92
N GLY A 434 -4.48 9.90 22.21
CA GLY A 434 -4.52 10.43 23.56
C GLY A 434 -5.40 9.56 24.46
N ARG A 435 -6.60 9.21 23.98
CA ARG A 435 -7.49 8.31 24.71
C ARG A 435 -6.96 6.88 24.83
N GLN A 436 -6.33 6.34 23.78
CA GLN A 436 -5.73 5.00 23.85
C GLN A 436 -4.56 4.93 24.84
N ILE A 437 -3.76 5.98 24.97
CA ILE A 437 -2.69 6.08 25.98
C ILE A 437 -3.28 5.94 27.39
N GLU A 438 -4.32 6.71 27.71
CA GLU A 438 -5.01 6.65 29.01
C GLU A 438 -5.56 5.25 29.30
N ARG A 439 -6.21 4.63 28.30
CA ARG A 439 -6.88 3.33 28.47
C ARG A 439 -5.92 2.17 28.57
N SER A 440 -4.83 2.21 27.82
CA SER A 440 -3.83 1.15 27.80
C SER A 440 -2.81 1.25 28.94
N GLY A 441 -2.80 2.37 29.68
CA GLY A 441 -1.89 2.59 30.80
C GLY A 441 -0.44 2.84 30.37
N VAL A 442 -0.23 3.36 29.15
CA VAL A 442 1.10 3.79 28.69
C VAL A 442 1.61 4.91 29.60
N ASP A 443 2.82 4.76 30.14
CA ASP A 443 3.49 5.81 30.92
C ASP A 443 4.01 6.90 29.96
N LEU A 444 3.23 7.96 29.79
CA LEU A 444 3.53 9.07 28.90
C LEU A 444 4.40 10.13 29.60
N ARG A 445 5.58 10.42 29.03
CA ARG A 445 6.55 11.40 29.51
C ARG A 445 6.73 12.51 28.48
N LEU A 446 5.93 13.58 28.62
CA LEU A 446 6.02 14.79 27.79
C LEU A 446 7.14 15.71 28.28
N ALA A 447 7.55 16.68 27.46
CA ALA A 447 8.64 17.62 27.74
C ALA A 447 9.95 16.92 28.20
N THR A 448 10.17 15.69 27.73
CA THR A 448 11.24 14.81 28.18
C THR A 448 12.05 14.36 26.98
N ARG A 449 13.17 15.06 26.71
CA ARG A 449 14.15 14.63 25.70
C ARG A 449 15.14 13.67 26.35
N VAL A 450 15.01 12.39 26.07
CA VAL A 450 15.87 11.34 26.64
C VAL A 450 17.22 11.22 25.93
N SER A 451 18.24 10.88 26.71
CA SER A 451 19.56 10.45 26.26
C SER A 451 19.67 8.92 26.27
N ALA A 452 20.69 8.37 25.59
CA ALA A 452 20.91 6.92 25.60
C ALA A 452 21.19 6.38 27.02
N ALA A 453 21.91 7.14 27.85
CA ALA A 453 22.25 6.75 29.22
C ALA A 453 21.02 6.56 30.12
N GLU A 454 19.95 7.33 29.89
CA GLU A 454 18.69 7.21 30.66
C GLU A 454 17.85 5.97 30.28
N LEU A 455 18.16 5.34 29.13
CA LEU A 455 17.42 4.18 28.63
C LEU A 455 18.15 2.85 28.92
N VAL A 456 19.48 2.87 28.87
CA VAL A 456 20.33 1.67 29.04
C VAL A 456 20.10 1.03 30.42
N GLY A 457 19.84 -0.27 30.44
CA GLY A 457 19.65 -1.05 31.68
C GLY A 457 18.28 -0.89 32.35
N HIS A 458 17.43 0.03 31.88
CA HIS A 458 16.10 0.27 32.45
C HIS A 458 14.96 -0.43 31.68
N TYR A 459 15.16 -0.69 30.39
CA TYR A 459 14.18 -1.29 29.49
C TYR A 459 14.72 -2.56 28.84
N ASP A 460 13.83 -3.42 28.37
CA ASP A 460 14.20 -4.65 27.67
C ASP A 460 14.33 -4.40 26.16
N GLU A 461 13.52 -3.47 25.63
CA GLU A 461 13.48 -3.08 24.21
C GLU A 461 13.41 -1.55 24.09
N VAL A 462 14.11 -0.96 23.10
CA VAL A 462 14.00 0.47 22.76
C VAL A 462 13.49 0.62 21.33
N VAL A 463 12.42 1.40 21.17
CA VAL A 463 11.82 1.74 19.88
C VAL A 463 12.06 3.22 19.60
N LEU A 464 12.89 3.52 18.61
CA LEU A 464 13.15 4.87 18.16
C LEU A 464 12.13 5.27 17.07
N ALA A 465 11.22 6.16 17.46
CA ALA A 465 10.20 6.79 16.64
C ALA A 465 10.41 8.32 16.57
N THR A 466 11.67 8.74 16.62
CA THR A 466 12.16 10.12 16.76
C THR A 466 11.84 11.04 15.57
N GLY A 467 11.34 10.49 14.47
CA GLY A 467 10.90 11.27 13.32
C GLY A 467 12.06 11.73 12.44
N VAL A 468 12.00 12.99 11.99
CA VAL A 468 12.86 13.53 10.93
C VAL A 468 13.22 14.99 11.19
N THR A 469 14.27 15.45 10.52
CA THR A 469 14.64 16.87 10.41
C THR A 469 14.41 17.39 8.98
N PRO A 470 14.10 18.69 8.80
CA PRO A 470 14.10 19.31 7.46
C PRO A 470 15.47 19.23 6.79
N ARG A 471 15.49 18.91 5.48
CA ARG A 471 16.73 18.95 4.69
C ARG A 471 17.08 20.39 4.31
N THR A 472 18.33 20.79 4.54
CA THR A 472 18.88 22.06 4.05
C THR A 472 19.63 21.83 2.72
N PRO A 473 19.12 22.31 1.57
CA PRO A 473 19.79 22.14 0.30
C PRO A 473 21.03 23.06 0.20
N PRO A 474 22.11 22.64 -0.48
CA PRO A 474 23.31 23.44 -0.64
C PRO A 474 23.11 24.51 -1.74
N ILE A 475 22.40 25.58 -1.41
CA ILE A 475 22.14 26.73 -2.30
C ILE A 475 22.97 27.90 -1.79
N GLU A 476 23.62 28.65 -2.68
CA GLU A 476 24.30 29.88 -2.31
C GLU A 476 23.30 30.86 -1.67
N GLY A 477 23.62 31.37 -0.47
CA GLY A 477 22.72 32.24 0.29
C GLY A 477 21.60 31.50 1.05
N ILE A 478 21.70 30.19 1.28
CA ILE A 478 20.68 29.43 2.04
C ILE A 478 20.43 29.95 3.47
N ASP A 479 21.43 30.60 4.08
CA ASP A 479 21.33 31.21 5.42
C ASP A 479 20.83 32.67 5.39
N HIS A 480 20.41 33.17 4.23
CA HIS A 480 19.90 34.53 4.09
C HIS A 480 18.64 34.75 4.96
N PRO A 481 18.44 35.93 5.58
CA PRO A 481 17.32 36.16 6.51
C PRO A 481 15.91 35.96 5.92
N SER A 482 15.76 36.00 4.59
CA SER A 482 14.49 35.75 3.91
C SER A 482 14.14 34.25 3.81
N VAL A 483 15.09 33.36 4.09
CA VAL A 483 14.92 31.90 4.01
C VAL A 483 14.25 31.38 5.29
N LEU A 484 13.17 30.62 5.10
CA LEU A 484 12.42 29.97 6.18
C LEU A 484 12.31 28.47 5.87
N SER A 485 12.39 27.61 6.87
CA SER A 485 11.97 26.21 6.72
C SER A 485 10.44 26.11 6.74
N TYR A 486 9.88 24.99 6.26
CA TYR A 486 8.45 24.72 6.44
C TYR A 486 8.03 24.66 7.92
N LEU A 487 8.95 24.34 8.84
CA LEU A 487 8.68 24.36 10.29
C LEU A 487 8.59 25.78 10.83
N ASP A 488 9.46 26.69 10.37
CA ASP A 488 9.40 28.10 10.76
C ASP A 488 8.03 28.70 10.43
N VAL A 489 7.50 28.35 9.26
CA VAL A 489 6.18 28.81 8.79
C VAL A 489 5.04 28.11 9.53
N LEU A 490 5.01 26.77 9.49
CA LEU A 490 3.85 25.99 9.92
C LEU A 490 3.84 25.62 11.40
N ARG A 491 4.98 25.60 12.09
CA ARG A 491 5.06 25.31 13.53
C ARG A 491 5.26 26.60 14.30
N ASP A 492 6.28 27.37 13.94
CA ASP A 492 6.72 28.53 14.74
C ASP A 492 6.00 29.82 14.38
N GLY A 493 5.26 29.85 13.25
CA GLY A 493 4.44 30.99 12.85
C GLY A 493 5.27 32.23 12.52
N LYS A 494 6.51 32.07 12.02
CA LYS A 494 7.33 33.21 11.60
C LYS A 494 6.60 34.03 10.52
N PRO A 495 6.71 35.37 10.53
CA PRO A 495 6.07 36.21 9.53
C PRO A 495 6.52 35.86 8.12
N VAL A 496 5.56 35.79 7.19
CA VAL A 496 5.80 35.55 5.76
C VAL A 496 5.18 36.68 4.95
N GLY A 497 5.99 37.31 4.09
CA GLY A 497 5.64 38.43 3.23
C GLY A 497 4.58 38.11 2.16
N LYS A 498 4.39 39.03 1.22
CA LYS A 498 3.33 38.96 0.19
C LYS A 498 3.73 38.08 -1.00
N ARG A 499 5.01 38.03 -1.34
CA ARG A 499 5.55 37.24 -2.47
C ARG A 499 6.46 36.14 -1.94
N VAL A 500 6.16 34.90 -2.26
CA VAL A 500 6.83 33.73 -1.65
C VAL A 500 7.26 32.72 -2.71
N ALA A 501 8.52 32.29 -2.68
CA ALA A 501 8.97 31.11 -3.42
C ALA A 501 9.06 29.90 -2.49
N ILE A 502 8.50 28.76 -2.90
CA ILE A 502 8.60 27.48 -2.20
C ILE A 502 9.52 26.56 -2.99
N ILE A 503 10.62 26.13 -2.37
CA ILE A 503 11.57 25.17 -2.95
C ILE A 503 11.19 23.76 -2.52
N GLY A 504 10.69 22.96 -3.47
CA GLY A 504 10.24 21.58 -3.28
C GLY A 504 8.73 21.46 -3.43
N ALA A 505 8.28 20.74 -4.46
CA ALA A 505 6.87 20.55 -4.80
C ALA A 505 6.35 19.13 -4.52
N GLY A 506 6.86 18.50 -3.46
CA GLY A 506 6.29 17.27 -2.88
C GLY A 506 5.11 17.58 -1.95
N GLY A 507 4.64 16.59 -1.18
CA GLY A 507 3.48 16.74 -0.28
C GLY A 507 3.53 17.96 0.65
N ILE A 508 4.66 18.17 1.34
CA ILE A 508 4.85 19.33 2.24
C ILE A 508 4.82 20.65 1.46
N GLY A 509 5.39 20.69 0.26
CA GLY A 509 5.40 21.90 -0.57
C GLY A 509 3.99 22.34 -0.98
N PHE A 510 3.16 21.38 -1.36
CA PHE A 510 1.74 21.62 -1.65
C PHE A 510 0.97 22.07 -0.41
N ASP A 511 1.23 21.45 0.75
CA ASP A 511 0.59 21.84 2.02
C ASP A 511 0.98 23.27 2.44
N VAL A 512 2.25 23.64 2.31
CA VAL A 512 2.71 25.01 2.59
C VAL A 512 2.08 26.00 1.62
N ALA A 513 1.98 25.67 0.33
CA ALA A 513 1.30 26.51 -0.66
C ALA A 513 -0.18 26.69 -0.32
N GLU A 514 -0.87 25.62 0.10
CA GLU A 514 -2.26 25.68 0.56
C GLU A 514 -2.38 26.63 1.76
N PHE A 515 -1.56 26.41 2.79
CA PHE A 515 -1.55 27.25 3.99
C PHE A 515 -1.30 28.73 3.69
N LEU A 516 -0.34 29.04 2.82
CA LEU A 516 0.03 30.41 2.50
C LEU A 516 -0.98 31.15 1.62
N THR A 517 -1.85 30.42 0.90
CA THR A 517 -2.85 30.98 -0.02
C THR A 517 -4.26 31.05 0.59
N HIS A 518 -4.45 30.62 1.83
CA HIS A 518 -5.70 30.77 2.57
C HIS A 518 -5.67 31.95 3.54
N ALA A 519 -6.83 32.57 3.72
CA ALA A 519 -7.11 33.52 4.79
C ALA A 519 -8.36 33.07 5.57
N GLY A 520 -8.35 33.27 6.89
CA GLY A 520 -9.49 32.95 7.74
C GLY A 520 -9.79 31.44 7.86
N THR A 521 -11.07 31.12 8.07
CA THR A 521 -11.54 29.74 8.26
C THR A 521 -11.53 28.95 6.96
N SER A 522 -10.99 27.73 7.02
CA SER A 522 -10.92 26.79 5.91
C SER A 522 -12.31 26.43 5.34
N PRO A 523 -12.46 26.31 4.01
CA PRO A 523 -13.66 25.79 3.37
C PRO A 523 -14.05 24.37 3.83
N SER A 524 -13.11 23.55 4.29
CA SER A 524 -13.41 22.21 4.82
C SER A 524 -14.26 22.21 6.10
N LEU A 525 -14.36 23.35 6.78
CA LEU A 525 -15.16 23.54 7.99
C LEU A 525 -16.48 24.29 7.73
N VAL A 526 -16.65 24.88 6.55
CA VAL A 526 -17.79 25.75 6.21
C VAL A 526 -18.34 25.32 4.84
N PRO A 527 -19.42 24.51 4.80
CA PRO A 527 -20.00 23.97 3.57
C PRO A 527 -20.26 25.01 2.48
N GLU A 528 -20.75 26.18 2.84
CA GLU A 528 -21.08 27.26 1.89
C GLU A 528 -19.83 27.76 1.16
N LYS A 529 -18.70 27.88 1.86
CA LYS A 529 -17.42 28.25 1.24
C LYS A 529 -16.93 27.17 0.30
N PHE A 530 -17.04 25.91 0.71
CA PHE A 530 -16.68 24.77 -0.13
C PHE A 530 -17.54 24.70 -1.40
N PHE A 531 -18.85 24.90 -1.28
CA PHE A 531 -19.75 24.91 -2.44
C PHE A 531 -19.44 26.07 -3.39
N ALA A 532 -19.19 27.27 -2.87
CA ALA A 532 -18.80 28.42 -3.69
C ALA A 532 -17.48 28.16 -4.41
N GLU A 533 -16.47 27.64 -3.70
CA GLU A 533 -15.14 27.37 -4.26
C GLU A 533 -15.18 26.34 -5.39
N TRP A 534 -16.03 25.33 -5.29
CA TRP A 534 -16.12 24.24 -6.27
C TRP A 534 -17.27 24.38 -7.26
N GLY A 535 -18.11 25.40 -7.14
CA GLY A 535 -19.25 25.62 -8.04
C GLY A 535 -20.36 24.60 -7.85
N ILE A 536 -20.68 24.24 -6.61
CA ILE A 536 -21.84 23.38 -6.28
C ILE A 536 -23.04 24.27 -6.02
N ASP A 537 -24.18 23.96 -6.63
CA ASP A 537 -25.45 24.67 -6.44
C ASP A 537 -26.36 23.93 -5.45
N PRO A 538 -26.41 24.34 -4.17
CA PRO A 538 -27.27 23.70 -3.17
C PRO A 538 -28.77 23.90 -3.44
N GLU A 539 -29.14 24.86 -4.30
CA GLU A 539 -30.53 25.08 -4.70
C GLU A 539 -30.94 24.28 -5.93
N TYR A 540 -30.00 23.60 -6.59
CA TYR A 540 -30.25 22.73 -7.75
C TYR A 540 -31.01 23.46 -8.87
N ARG A 541 -30.68 24.74 -9.11
CA ARG A 541 -31.27 25.58 -10.16
C ARG A 541 -30.79 25.16 -11.55
N GLN A 542 -29.60 24.57 -11.62
CA GLN A 542 -28.99 24.05 -12.84
C GLN A 542 -28.85 22.52 -12.80
N ARG A 543 -28.79 21.91 -13.97
CA ARG A 543 -28.59 20.47 -14.15
C ARG A 543 -27.26 20.02 -13.54
N GLY A 544 -27.25 18.84 -12.92
CA GLY A 544 -26.08 18.30 -12.22
C GLY A 544 -25.72 19.02 -10.91
N GLY A 545 -26.51 20.02 -10.49
CA GLY A 545 -26.27 20.81 -9.29
C GLY A 545 -25.00 21.64 -9.35
N LEU A 546 -24.74 22.26 -10.51
CA LEU A 546 -23.54 23.06 -10.79
C LEU A 546 -23.83 24.56 -10.86
N THR A 547 -22.89 25.38 -10.41
CA THR A 547 -22.87 26.83 -10.60
C THR A 547 -21.43 27.29 -10.91
N ALA A 548 -21.24 28.58 -11.15
CA ALA A 548 -19.90 29.14 -11.33
C ALA A 548 -19.09 29.04 -10.03
N ALA A 549 -17.89 28.47 -10.12
CA ALA A 549 -16.94 28.44 -9.02
C ALA A 549 -16.40 29.85 -8.70
N HIS A 550 -16.25 30.15 -7.41
CA HIS A 550 -15.76 31.42 -6.90
C HIS A 550 -14.77 31.18 -5.76
N SER A 551 -13.51 31.60 -5.95
CA SER A 551 -12.47 31.55 -4.92
C SER A 551 -12.43 32.85 -4.11
N GLU A 552 -12.15 32.74 -2.81
CA GLU A 552 -11.89 33.90 -1.96
C GLU A 552 -10.61 34.64 -2.38
N ALA A 553 -10.45 35.88 -1.89
CA ALA A 553 -9.26 36.68 -2.14
C ALA A 553 -8.00 35.98 -1.60
N VAL A 554 -7.01 35.79 -2.47
CA VAL A 554 -5.74 35.11 -2.14
C VAL A 554 -4.78 36.12 -1.49
N PRO A 555 -4.27 35.87 -0.28
CA PRO A 555 -3.49 36.86 0.48
C PRO A 555 -2.05 37.03 -0.01
N ARG A 556 -1.53 36.09 -0.81
CA ARG A 556 -0.12 36.03 -1.22
C ARG A 556 0.04 35.56 -2.66
N GLU A 557 1.09 36.05 -3.31
CA GLU A 557 1.57 35.52 -4.58
C GLU A 557 2.62 34.43 -4.31
N VAL A 558 2.38 33.21 -4.80
CA VAL A 558 3.21 32.04 -4.48
C VAL A 558 3.76 31.38 -5.74
N TRP A 559 5.06 31.09 -5.73
CA TRP A 559 5.72 30.21 -6.69
C TRP A 559 6.05 28.87 -6.02
N LEU A 560 5.65 27.76 -6.65
CA LEU A 560 5.96 26.41 -6.19
C LEU A 560 6.94 25.75 -7.16
N LEU A 561 8.15 25.47 -6.69
CA LEU A 561 9.29 25.14 -7.55
C LEU A 561 9.78 23.72 -7.31
N GLN A 562 10.18 23.02 -8.37
CA GLN A 562 10.91 21.76 -8.25
C GLN A 562 12.00 21.60 -9.32
N ARG A 563 13.06 20.86 -8.97
CA ARG A 563 14.15 20.47 -9.89
C ARG A 563 13.70 19.45 -10.93
N LYS A 564 12.85 18.50 -10.55
CA LYS A 564 12.38 17.44 -11.46
C LYS A 564 11.64 18.10 -12.64
N PRO A 565 11.87 17.67 -13.89
CA PRO A 565 11.21 18.24 -15.07
C PRO A 565 9.75 17.77 -15.21
N THR A 566 9.31 16.80 -14.42
CA THR A 566 7.93 16.30 -14.41
C THR A 566 6.96 17.38 -13.91
N LYS A 567 5.67 17.22 -14.23
CA LYS A 567 4.62 18.12 -13.73
C LYS A 567 4.64 18.19 -12.18
N PRO A 568 4.61 19.38 -11.56
CA PRO A 568 4.53 19.51 -10.12
C PRO A 568 3.31 18.80 -9.54
N GLY A 569 3.54 18.05 -8.45
CA GLY A 569 2.51 17.23 -7.81
C GLY A 569 2.07 15.99 -8.59
N LYS A 570 2.84 15.54 -9.60
CA LYS A 570 2.58 14.29 -10.35
C LYS A 570 2.47 13.07 -9.42
N ASP A 571 3.34 13.01 -8.41
CA ASP A 571 3.48 11.86 -7.51
C ASP A 571 2.67 12.00 -6.21
N LEU A 572 1.77 13.00 -6.12
CA LEU A 572 0.78 13.09 -5.03
C LEU A 572 -0.23 11.94 -5.12
N GLY A 573 -1.05 11.78 -4.07
CA GLY A 573 -2.07 10.72 -3.99
C GLY A 573 -2.93 10.63 -5.25
N LYS A 574 -3.20 9.41 -5.72
CA LYS A 574 -3.82 9.15 -7.04
C LYS A 574 -5.20 9.80 -7.15
N THR A 575 -5.95 9.81 -6.04
CA THR A 575 -7.32 10.32 -5.98
C THR A 575 -7.44 11.74 -5.39
N THR A 576 -6.36 12.28 -4.83
CA THR A 576 -6.37 13.60 -4.15
C THR A 576 -5.42 14.62 -4.78
N GLY A 577 -4.37 14.19 -5.47
CA GLY A 577 -3.37 15.07 -6.06
C GLY A 577 -3.95 16.03 -7.11
N TRP A 578 -5.00 15.63 -7.82
CA TRP A 578 -5.68 16.53 -8.76
C TRP A 578 -6.42 17.65 -8.04
N ILE A 579 -6.99 17.39 -6.87
CA ILE A 579 -7.70 18.38 -6.04
C ILE A 579 -6.75 19.50 -5.67
N HIS A 580 -5.61 19.16 -5.07
CA HIS A 580 -4.60 20.14 -4.64
C HIS A 580 -4.03 20.94 -5.82
N ARG A 581 -3.78 20.30 -6.96
CA ARG A 581 -3.31 21.00 -8.17
C ARG A 581 -4.35 21.98 -8.71
N THR A 582 -5.62 21.59 -8.73
CA THR A 582 -6.72 22.45 -9.20
C THR A 582 -6.93 23.63 -8.26
N ALA A 583 -7.02 23.39 -6.95
CA ALA A 583 -7.21 24.42 -5.94
C ALA A 583 -6.09 25.48 -5.96
N LEU A 584 -4.82 25.05 -5.95
CA LEU A 584 -3.70 25.99 -6.03
C LEU A 584 -3.65 26.75 -7.37
N LYS A 585 -4.05 26.11 -8.48
CA LYS A 585 -4.14 26.80 -9.78
C LYS A 585 -5.25 27.85 -9.78
N GLN A 586 -6.42 27.55 -9.21
CA GLN A 586 -7.52 28.52 -9.06
C GLN A 586 -7.11 29.72 -8.21
N ARG A 587 -6.26 29.50 -7.20
CA ARG A 587 -5.68 30.56 -6.36
C ARG A 587 -4.44 31.24 -6.98
N GLY A 588 -4.13 30.97 -8.24
CA GLY A 588 -3.07 31.67 -8.98
C GLY A 588 -1.64 31.27 -8.63
N VAL A 589 -1.41 30.14 -7.94
CA VAL A 589 -0.07 29.65 -7.62
C VAL A 589 0.70 29.30 -8.90
N LYS A 590 1.89 29.87 -9.05
CA LYS A 590 2.78 29.66 -10.20
C LYS A 590 3.66 28.44 -9.97
N MET A 591 3.33 27.32 -10.60
CA MET A 591 4.08 26.07 -10.44
C MET A 591 5.15 25.93 -11.54
N LEU A 592 6.43 25.81 -11.15
CA LEU A 592 7.56 25.65 -12.08
C LEU A 592 8.30 24.32 -11.85
N ALA A 593 8.60 23.61 -12.94
CA ALA A 593 9.37 22.38 -12.95
C ALA A 593 10.68 22.57 -13.73
N GLY A 594 11.63 21.64 -13.56
CA GLY A 594 12.94 21.74 -14.23
C GLY A 594 13.76 22.95 -13.77
N VAL A 595 13.57 23.38 -12.52
CA VAL A 595 14.21 24.59 -11.98
C VAL A 595 15.58 24.25 -11.41
N GLU A 596 16.60 24.99 -11.83
CA GLU A 596 17.90 25.05 -11.16
C GLU A 596 17.92 26.27 -10.22
N TYR A 597 18.33 26.08 -8.97
CA TYR A 597 18.44 27.16 -7.98
C TYR A 597 19.88 27.68 -7.99
N LEU A 598 20.06 28.97 -8.29
CA LEU A 598 21.39 29.56 -8.42
C LEU A 598 21.87 30.13 -7.09
N ARG A 599 21.15 31.14 -6.57
CA ARG A 599 21.48 31.80 -5.30
C ARG A 599 20.27 32.55 -4.72
N ILE A 600 20.36 32.91 -3.44
CA ILE A 600 19.38 33.70 -2.70
C ILE A 600 20.08 34.96 -2.15
N ASP A 601 19.53 36.14 -2.40
CA ASP A 601 20.05 37.43 -1.92
C ASP A 601 18.92 38.43 -1.62
N ASP A 602 19.27 39.68 -1.31
CA ASP A 602 18.32 40.77 -1.03
C ASP A 602 17.34 41.05 -2.18
N ALA A 603 17.69 40.69 -3.43
CA ALA A 603 16.82 40.87 -4.58
C ALA A 603 15.79 39.73 -4.72
N GLY A 604 16.04 38.58 -4.11
CA GLY A 604 15.13 37.42 -4.07
C GLY A 604 15.80 36.10 -4.45
N LEU A 605 15.05 35.23 -5.13
CA LEU A 605 15.52 33.91 -5.55
C LEU A 605 15.92 33.93 -7.03
N HIS A 606 17.20 33.67 -7.31
CA HIS A 606 17.74 33.52 -8.67
C HIS A 606 17.63 32.07 -9.12
N ILE A 607 16.97 31.84 -10.25
CA ILE A 607 16.74 30.51 -10.81
C ILE A 607 17.15 30.44 -12.28
N ARG A 608 17.35 29.22 -12.79
CA ARG A 608 17.44 28.94 -14.22
C ARG A 608 16.36 27.93 -14.62
N VAL A 609 15.63 28.23 -15.69
CA VAL A 609 14.58 27.36 -16.24
C VAL A 609 14.69 27.36 -17.76
N GLY A 610 14.86 26.17 -18.38
CA GLY A 610 15.04 26.06 -19.82
C GLY A 610 16.30 26.78 -20.34
N GLY A 611 17.35 26.89 -19.52
CA GLY A 611 18.59 27.60 -19.86
C GLY A 611 18.56 29.12 -19.60
N GLU A 612 17.38 29.71 -19.36
CA GLU A 612 17.24 31.14 -19.08
C GLU A 612 17.32 31.43 -17.58
N THR A 613 18.18 32.37 -17.20
CA THR A 613 18.26 32.90 -15.83
C THR A 613 17.11 33.86 -15.57
N ARG A 614 16.41 33.69 -14.44
CA ARG A 614 15.28 34.52 -14.00
C ARG A 614 15.44 34.88 -12.53
N LEU A 615 15.12 36.11 -12.16
CA LEU A 615 14.98 36.55 -10.77
C LEU A 615 13.51 36.47 -10.36
N LEU A 616 13.22 35.78 -9.27
CA LEU A 616 11.93 35.86 -8.58
C LEU A 616 12.07 36.86 -7.42
N PRO A 617 11.50 38.08 -7.53
CA PRO A 617 11.60 39.10 -6.48
C PRO A 617 10.62 38.76 -5.35
N VAL A 618 11.02 37.85 -4.48
CA VAL A 618 10.20 37.32 -3.39
C VAL A 618 10.66 37.88 -2.05
N ASP A 619 9.71 38.07 -1.14
CA ASP A 619 9.98 38.55 0.21
C ASP A 619 10.51 37.41 1.10
N ASN A 620 10.10 36.17 0.82
CA ASN A 620 10.58 34.97 1.51
C ASN A 620 10.79 33.78 0.57
N VAL A 621 11.74 32.91 0.93
CA VAL A 621 11.96 31.60 0.30
C VAL A 621 11.70 30.51 1.34
N VAL A 622 10.69 29.66 1.12
CA VAL A 622 10.35 28.56 2.03
C VAL A 622 10.92 27.24 1.54
N ILE A 623 11.72 26.57 2.38
CA ILE A 623 12.41 25.33 2.06
C ILE A 623 11.54 24.13 2.43
N CYS A 624 11.11 23.39 1.40
CA CYS A 624 10.34 22.14 1.44
C CYS A 624 11.09 21.02 0.69
N ALA A 625 12.43 21.00 0.78
CA ALA A 625 13.32 20.19 -0.07
C ALA A 625 13.48 18.72 0.37
N GLY A 626 12.55 18.20 1.19
CA GLY A 626 12.59 16.86 1.76
C GLY A 626 13.04 16.83 3.22
N GLN A 627 13.27 15.63 3.73
CA GLN A 627 13.52 15.34 5.14
C GLN A 627 14.68 14.35 5.29
N GLU A 628 15.24 14.25 6.50
CA GLU A 628 16.30 13.31 6.89
C GLU A 628 15.95 12.59 8.19
N PRO A 629 16.29 11.29 8.36
CA PRO A 629 15.97 10.55 9.58
C PRO A 629 16.69 11.12 10.81
N LEU A 630 15.99 11.24 11.94
CA LEU A 630 16.60 11.67 13.20
C LEU A 630 17.01 10.43 14.02
N ARG A 631 18.31 10.12 14.08
CA ARG A 631 18.83 8.85 14.66
C ARG A 631 19.89 9.02 15.75
N ASP A 632 19.98 10.20 16.37
CA ASP A 632 21.07 10.57 17.30
C ASP A 632 21.28 9.59 18.49
N LEU A 633 20.25 8.82 18.87
CA LEU A 633 20.33 7.84 19.95
C LEU A 633 20.77 6.44 19.51
N GLU A 634 20.67 6.12 18.21
CA GLU A 634 20.79 4.75 17.72
C GLU A 634 22.18 4.15 18.01
N GLU A 635 23.24 4.84 17.61
CA GLU A 635 24.61 4.34 17.72
C GLU A 635 24.98 4.07 19.18
N ALA A 636 24.70 5.01 20.07
CA ALA A 636 25.00 4.87 21.50
C ALA A 636 24.23 3.73 22.17
N LEU A 637 22.94 3.55 21.83
CA LEU A 637 22.12 2.46 22.37
C LEU A 637 22.60 1.09 21.87
N ARG A 638 22.94 0.98 20.58
CA ARG A 638 23.50 -0.26 20.01
C ARG A 638 24.86 -0.58 20.60
N ALA A 639 25.73 0.41 20.77
CA ALA A 639 27.03 0.25 21.42
C ALA A 639 26.92 -0.24 22.88
N ALA A 640 25.83 0.14 23.57
CA ALA A 640 25.51 -0.34 24.92
C ALA A 640 24.83 -1.73 24.95
N GLY A 641 24.68 -2.41 23.81
CA GLY A 641 24.09 -3.75 23.72
C GLY A 641 22.57 -3.79 23.86
N MET A 642 21.87 -2.66 23.78
CA MET A 642 20.41 -2.61 23.85
C MET A 642 19.77 -3.10 22.54
N PRO A 643 18.67 -3.87 22.60
CA PRO A 643 17.80 -4.09 21.45
C PRO A 643 17.15 -2.78 20.99
N VAL A 644 17.43 -2.37 19.76
CA VAL A 644 16.94 -1.10 19.18
C VAL A 644 16.21 -1.33 17.88
N HIS A 645 14.96 -0.86 17.82
CA HIS A 645 14.11 -0.87 16.64
C HIS A 645 13.90 0.54 16.10
N LEU A 646 14.01 0.72 14.78
CA LEU A 646 13.68 1.98 14.11
C LEU A 646 12.30 1.85 13.47
N ILE A 647 11.45 2.87 13.64
CA ILE A 647 10.15 2.94 12.95
C ILE A 647 9.82 4.34 12.44
N GLY A 648 9.01 4.40 11.39
CA GLY A 648 8.52 5.65 10.81
C GLY A 648 9.65 6.49 10.20
N GLY A 649 9.62 7.79 10.45
CA GLY A 649 10.61 8.73 9.90
C GLY A 649 12.05 8.47 10.36
N ALA A 650 12.22 7.90 11.56
CA ALA A 650 13.54 7.55 12.09
C ALA A 650 14.16 6.37 11.33
N ASP A 651 13.34 5.46 10.81
CA ASP A 651 13.77 4.37 9.94
C ASP A 651 14.03 4.90 8.52
N VAL A 652 13.03 5.45 7.86
CA VAL A 652 13.21 5.99 6.50
C VAL A 652 12.54 7.36 6.43
N ALA A 653 13.28 8.36 5.96
CA ALA A 653 12.75 9.67 5.61
C ALA A 653 12.44 9.69 4.11
N ALA A 654 11.30 9.11 3.73
CA ALA A 654 10.74 9.24 2.39
C ALA A 654 9.75 10.42 2.33
N GLU A 655 9.12 10.66 1.19
CA GLU A 655 8.05 11.66 1.10
C GLU A 655 6.83 11.25 1.97
N LEU A 656 6.42 12.16 2.86
CA LEU A 656 5.19 12.20 3.68
C LEU A 656 4.36 10.89 3.77
N ASP A 657 4.66 10.03 4.75
CA ASP A 657 4.18 8.64 4.79
C ASP A 657 3.56 8.18 6.12
N ALA A 658 2.69 8.99 6.74
CA ALA A 658 2.02 8.60 7.99
C ALA A 658 1.36 7.21 7.98
N LYS A 659 0.89 6.76 6.80
CA LYS A 659 0.47 5.37 6.53
C LYS A 659 1.56 4.34 6.86
N ARG A 660 2.79 4.53 6.37
CA ARG A 660 3.93 3.65 6.69
C ARG A 660 4.28 3.75 8.17
N ALA A 661 4.34 4.97 8.70
CA ALA A 661 4.68 5.21 10.11
C ALA A 661 3.76 4.42 11.07
N ILE A 662 2.44 4.56 10.91
CA ILE A 662 1.45 3.85 11.75
C ILE A 662 1.51 2.33 11.49
N LYS A 663 1.63 1.91 10.22
CA LYS A 663 1.76 0.49 9.86
C LYS A 663 2.98 -0.16 10.52
N GLN A 664 4.18 0.42 10.35
CA GLN A 664 5.41 -0.09 10.97
C GLN A 664 5.31 -0.14 12.49
N GLY A 665 4.78 0.91 13.13
CA GLY A 665 4.59 0.93 14.58
C GLY A 665 3.66 -0.19 15.06
N THR A 666 2.55 -0.42 14.34
CA THR A 666 1.57 -1.48 14.67
C THR A 666 2.15 -2.87 14.44
N GLU A 667 2.83 -3.09 13.31
CA GLU A 667 3.45 -4.38 12.98
C GLU A 667 4.56 -4.77 13.95
N LEU A 668 5.44 -3.81 14.29
CA LEU A 668 6.47 -4.03 15.31
C LEU A 668 5.83 -4.42 16.65
N ALA A 669 4.84 -3.65 17.11
CA ALA A 669 4.16 -3.92 18.37
C ALA A 669 3.44 -5.28 18.38
N ALA A 670 2.95 -5.77 17.24
CA ALA A 670 2.26 -7.05 17.13
C ALA A 670 3.18 -8.26 17.37
N CYS A 671 4.50 -8.10 17.32
CA CYS A 671 5.44 -9.21 17.46
C CYS A 671 6.73 -8.88 18.24
N ILE A 672 6.84 -7.71 18.88
CA ILE A 672 8.09 -7.20 19.47
C ILE A 672 8.80 -8.15 20.42
N GLU A 673 8.08 -9.00 21.15
CA GLU A 673 8.65 -9.99 22.07
C GLU A 673 9.15 -11.27 21.37
N THR A 674 8.66 -11.52 20.16
CA THR A 674 8.97 -12.69 19.32
C THR A 674 9.93 -12.38 18.20
N LEU A 675 10.06 -11.09 17.83
CA LEU A 675 11.21 -10.62 17.10
C LEU A 675 12.41 -11.00 17.97
N ALA A 676 13.18 -11.99 17.50
CA ALA A 676 14.53 -12.16 17.99
C ALA A 676 15.12 -10.75 17.92
N ALA A 677 15.42 -10.16 19.09
CA ALA A 677 16.08 -8.88 19.20
C ALA A 677 17.04 -8.79 18.02
N THR A 678 16.97 -7.73 17.20
CA THR A 678 18.00 -7.52 16.17
C THR A 678 19.30 -7.85 16.87
N PRO A 679 20.00 -8.95 16.49
CA PRO A 679 21.01 -9.49 17.36
C PRO A 679 21.93 -8.32 17.68
N PRO A 680 22.25 -8.03 18.96
CA PRO A 680 23.35 -7.11 19.23
C PRO A 680 24.45 -7.56 18.30
N ALA A 681 24.94 -6.67 17.41
CA ALA A 681 25.76 -7.03 16.25
C ALA A 681 26.59 -8.25 16.62
N ALA A 682 26.18 -9.42 16.13
CA ALA A 682 26.58 -10.69 16.75
C ALA A 682 28.09 -10.63 16.88
N THR A 683 28.62 -10.84 18.09
CA THR A 683 30.07 -10.79 18.34
C THR A 683 30.73 -11.50 17.16
N PRO A 684 31.55 -10.81 16.34
CA PRO A 684 31.98 -11.36 15.07
C PRO A 684 32.54 -12.75 15.31
N LEU A 685 32.02 -13.73 14.59
CA LEU A 685 32.53 -15.08 14.72
C LEU A 685 34.03 -15.06 14.36
N PRO A 686 34.88 -15.87 15.01
CA PRO A 686 36.32 -15.82 14.80
C PRO A 686 36.70 -15.84 13.32
N GLY A 687 37.55 -14.90 12.91
CA GLY A 687 38.03 -14.77 11.53
C GLY A 687 37.01 -14.18 10.54
N GLN A 688 35.88 -13.62 10.99
CA GLN A 688 34.91 -12.96 10.13
C GLN A 688 35.58 -11.83 9.33
N PRO A 689 35.41 -11.78 7.99
CA PRO A 689 36.07 -10.78 7.16
C PRO A 689 35.48 -9.38 7.35
N LEU A 690 36.32 -8.36 7.19
CA LEU A 690 35.90 -6.96 7.07
C LEU A 690 35.48 -6.72 5.62
N LEU A 691 34.27 -6.20 5.43
CA LEU A 691 33.63 -6.08 4.13
C LEU A 691 33.18 -4.64 3.90
N SER A 692 33.40 -4.14 2.69
CA SER A 692 33.07 -2.78 2.26
C SER A 692 31.92 -2.75 1.27
N THR A 693 31.70 -3.84 0.53
CA THR A 693 30.69 -3.95 -0.53
C THR A 693 29.68 -5.06 -0.29
N LEU A 694 29.91 -5.90 0.72
CA LEU A 694 28.94 -6.86 1.25
C LEU A 694 28.56 -6.50 2.68
N LYS A 695 27.33 -6.81 3.09
CA LYS A 695 26.95 -6.91 4.51
C LYS A 695 26.82 -8.37 4.87
N LEU A 696 27.31 -8.72 6.05
CA LEU A 696 27.23 -10.07 6.59
C LEU A 696 26.55 -10.01 7.95
N SER A 697 25.47 -10.76 8.11
CA SER A 697 24.81 -10.98 9.39
C SER A 697 24.61 -12.47 9.64
N ILE A 698 24.43 -12.85 10.90
CA ILE A 698 24.29 -14.24 11.32
C ILE A 698 22.95 -14.39 12.03
N ASP A 699 22.16 -15.37 11.59
CA ASP A 699 20.89 -15.74 12.18
C ASP A 699 20.94 -17.20 12.61
N GLY A 700 21.22 -17.42 13.90
CA GLY A 700 21.51 -18.74 14.44
C GLY A 700 22.72 -19.38 13.75
N GLN A 701 22.48 -20.39 12.93
CA GLN A 701 23.50 -21.13 12.17
C GLN A 701 23.49 -20.77 10.68
N VAL A 702 22.82 -19.70 10.28
CA VAL A 702 22.71 -19.24 8.89
C VAL A 702 23.49 -17.93 8.71
N ALA A 703 24.36 -17.88 7.70
CA ALA A 703 25.00 -16.65 7.27
C ALA A 703 24.13 -15.94 6.23
N ILE A 704 23.75 -14.69 6.49
CA ILE A 704 22.97 -13.86 5.57
C ILE A 704 23.93 -12.82 4.97
N VAL A 705 24.15 -12.92 3.66
CA VAL A 705 25.11 -12.13 2.89
C VAL A 705 24.34 -11.23 1.92
N ALA A 706 24.45 -9.91 2.12
CA ALA A 706 23.80 -8.92 1.28
C ALA A 706 24.80 -8.24 0.34
N LEU A 707 24.50 -8.17 -0.95
CA LEU A 707 25.20 -7.27 -1.87
C LEU A 707 24.86 -5.82 -1.48
N ASN A 708 25.86 -5.00 -1.13
CA ASN A 708 25.67 -3.72 -0.46
C ASN A 708 26.33 -2.57 -1.23
N ARG A 709 25.84 -2.31 -2.45
CA ARG A 709 26.06 -1.07 -3.20
C ARG A 709 24.73 -0.57 -3.80
N PRO A 710 23.70 -0.34 -2.98
CA PRO A 710 22.33 -0.10 -3.46
C PRO A 710 22.23 1.12 -4.40
N ASP A 711 23.04 2.15 -4.15
CA ASP A 711 23.09 3.40 -4.92
C ASP A 711 23.61 3.19 -6.35
N LYS A 712 24.31 2.06 -6.59
CA LYS A 712 24.84 1.61 -7.87
C LYS A 712 24.16 0.33 -8.34
N ALA A 713 22.92 0.08 -7.91
CA ALA A 713 22.15 -1.12 -8.23
C ALA A 713 22.89 -2.44 -7.93
N ASN A 714 23.74 -2.43 -6.90
CA ASN A 714 24.62 -3.55 -6.52
C ASN A 714 25.52 -4.05 -7.66
N ALA A 715 25.92 -3.16 -8.60
CA ALA A 715 26.93 -3.51 -9.59
C ALA A 715 28.19 -4.07 -8.89
N MET A 716 28.78 -5.12 -9.45
CA MET A 716 29.87 -5.86 -8.82
C MET A 716 31.22 -5.27 -9.26
N ASN A 717 31.83 -4.46 -8.39
CA ASN A 717 33.20 -3.97 -8.55
C ASN A 717 34.21 -4.99 -8.01
N MET A 718 35.51 -4.77 -8.25
CA MET A 718 36.57 -5.74 -7.90
C MET A 718 36.55 -6.12 -6.41
N ALA A 719 36.27 -5.16 -5.52
CA ALA A 719 36.14 -5.42 -4.10
C ALA A 719 35.04 -6.45 -3.81
N MET A 720 33.84 -6.30 -4.41
CA MET A 720 32.73 -7.22 -4.22
C MET A 720 33.05 -8.64 -4.71
N TRP A 721 33.75 -8.77 -5.84
CA TRP A 721 34.23 -10.07 -6.31
C TRP A 721 35.12 -10.74 -5.26
N GLN A 722 36.18 -10.06 -4.81
CA GLN A 722 37.10 -10.65 -3.82
C GLN A 722 36.41 -10.93 -2.46
N GLU A 723 35.53 -10.04 -2.02
CA GLU A 723 34.74 -10.18 -0.80
C GLU A 723 33.81 -11.41 -0.86
N LEU A 724 33.17 -11.68 -2.00
CA LEU A 724 32.33 -12.88 -2.17
C LEU A 724 33.13 -14.16 -1.93
N ARG A 725 34.34 -14.26 -2.52
CA ARG A 725 35.25 -15.40 -2.31
C ARG A 725 35.66 -15.51 -0.85
N GLN A 726 36.05 -14.39 -0.24
CA GLN A 726 36.50 -14.35 1.15
C GLN A 726 35.40 -14.81 2.11
N VAL A 727 34.16 -14.33 1.91
CA VAL A 727 33.00 -14.74 2.71
C VAL A 727 32.71 -16.22 2.52
N MET A 728 32.69 -16.75 1.29
CA MET A 728 32.42 -18.17 1.06
C MET A 728 33.48 -19.09 1.69
N GLN A 729 34.76 -18.73 1.61
CA GLN A 729 35.85 -19.48 2.24
C GLN A 729 35.76 -19.43 3.76
N TRP A 730 35.44 -18.26 4.32
CA TRP A 730 35.25 -18.11 5.76
C TRP A 730 34.04 -18.91 6.24
N VAL A 731 32.91 -18.80 5.55
CA VAL A 731 31.71 -19.58 5.84
C VAL A 731 32.06 -21.07 5.80
N ASP A 732 32.72 -21.56 4.77
CA ASP A 732 33.06 -22.99 4.63
C ASP A 732 33.84 -23.53 5.86
N ARG A 733 34.79 -22.74 6.39
CA ARG A 733 35.66 -23.14 7.52
C ARG A 733 35.01 -22.95 8.91
N THR A 734 33.99 -22.11 9.02
CA THR A 734 33.39 -21.72 10.30
C THR A 734 32.36 -22.75 10.78
N ALA A 735 32.75 -23.72 11.62
CA ALA A 735 31.92 -24.87 11.99
C ALA A 735 30.47 -24.53 12.42
N GLN A 736 30.27 -23.39 13.11
CA GLN A 736 28.97 -22.93 13.63
C GLN A 736 27.95 -22.59 12.54
N LEU A 737 28.40 -22.26 11.32
CA LEU A 737 27.51 -21.94 10.21
C LEU A 737 27.14 -23.21 9.45
N ARG A 738 25.92 -23.30 8.95
CA ARG A 738 25.38 -24.49 8.29
C ARG A 738 24.70 -24.21 6.96
N ALA A 739 24.31 -22.97 6.68
CA ALA A 739 23.77 -22.53 5.39
C ALA A 739 24.08 -21.04 5.12
N VAL A 740 23.95 -20.62 3.87
CA VAL A 740 24.11 -19.24 3.40
C VAL A 740 22.86 -18.77 2.69
N VAL A 741 22.44 -17.53 2.95
CA VAL A 741 21.43 -16.82 2.18
C VAL A 741 22.07 -15.60 1.53
N LEU A 742 22.05 -15.52 0.20
CA LEU A 742 22.48 -14.38 -0.59
C LEU A 742 21.27 -13.52 -0.98
N HIS A 743 21.35 -12.21 -0.76
CA HIS A 743 20.35 -11.25 -1.24
C HIS A 743 20.98 -9.92 -1.64
N GLY A 744 20.22 -8.99 -2.21
CA GLY A 744 20.67 -7.62 -2.51
C GLY A 744 20.10 -6.58 -1.55
N GLU A 745 20.82 -5.48 -1.35
CA GLU A 745 20.31 -4.27 -0.71
C GLU A 745 19.63 -3.33 -1.72
N GLY A 746 18.64 -2.55 -1.27
CA GLY A 746 17.96 -1.58 -2.13
C GLY A 746 17.03 -2.20 -3.18
N ARG A 747 16.94 -1.58 -4.36
CA ARG A 747 15.88 -1.88 -5.36
C ARG A 747 16.12 -3.16 -6.17
N HIS A 748 17.35 -3.62 -6.29
CA HIS A 748 17.73 -4.69 -7.21
C HIS A 748 18.64 -5.68 -6.49
N PHE A 749 18.59 -6.94 -6.91
CA PHE A 749 19.55 -7.93 -6.50
C PHE A 749 20.94 -7.51 -6.98
N THR A 750 21.17 -7.43 -8.31
CA THR A 750 22.35 -6.79 -8.91
C THR A 750 22.14 -6.48 -10.41
N SER A 751 22.73 -5.38 -10.87
CA SER A 751 22.85 -5.06 -12.30
C SER A 751 24.00 -5.78 -13.02
N GLY A 752 24.77 -6.64 -12.33
CA GLY A 752 25.89 -7.38 -12.92
C GLY A 752 27.23 -6.69 -12.72
N ILE A 753 28.18 -6.91 -13.65
CA ILE A 753 29.52 -6.33 -13.56
C ILE A 753 29.47 -4.80 -13.57
N ASP A 754 30.32 -4.16 -12.74
CA ASP A 754 30.48 -2.71 -12.76
C ASP A 754 31.24 -2.29 -14.03
N LEU A 755 30.60 -1.47 -14.88
CA LEU A 755 31.20 -1.05 -16.15
C LEU A 755 32.45 -0.18 -15.95
N GLU A 756 32.53 0.60 -14.87
CA GLU A 756 33.73 1.39 -14.54
C GLU A 756 34.89 0.45 -14.18
N MET A 757 34.61 -0.60 -13.40
CA MET A 757 35.60 -1.66 -13.12
C MET A 757 36.08 -2.31 -14.43
N MET A 758 35.14 -2.71 -15.29
CA MET A 758 35.44 -3.39 -16.55
C MET A 758 36.35 -2.55 -17.47
N MET A 759 36.02 -1.26 -17.65
CA MET A 759 36.87 -0.33 -18.41
C MET A 759 38.26 -0.15 -17.78
N GLY A 760 38.36 -0.27 -16.46
CA GLY A 760 39.62 -0.17 -15.71
C GLY A 760 40.52 -1.40 -15.76
N LEU A 761 40.07 -2.54 -16.30
CA LEU A 761 40.87 -3.79 -16.31
C LEU A 761 42.00 -3.78 -17.35
N LEU A 762 41.73 -3.28 -18.56
CA LEU A 762 42.68 -3.31 -19.69
C LEU A 762 44.01 -2.59 -19.40
N PRO A 763 44.04 -1.40 -18.78
CA PRO A 763 45.29 -0.76 -18.39
C PRO A 763 46.11 -1.57 -17.37
N GLN A 764 45.48 -2.34 -16.50
CA GLN A 764 46.15 -3.09 -15.42
C GLN A 764 46.87 -4.34 -15.93
N VAL A 765 46.33 -4.97 -16.98
CA VAL A 765 46.93 -6.16 -17.61
C VAL A 765 47.87 -5.80 -18.76
N ARG A 766 47.99 -4.52 -19.12
CA ARG A 766 48.79 -4.07 -20.27
C ARG A 766 50.26 -4.42 -20.08
N ASP A 767 50.84 -4.90 -21.17
CA ASP A 767 52.26 -5.20 -21.29
C ASP A 767 52.78 -4.67 -22.64
N ALA A 768 54.09 -4.50 -22.76
CA ALA A 768 54.71 -4.14 -24.04
C ALA A 768 54.50 -5.26 -25.10
N CYS A 769 54.37 -6.51 -24.65
CA CYS A 769 54.05 -7.65 -25.49
C CYS A 769 52.54 -7.96 -25.45
N GLU A 770 51.88 -7.95 -26.61
CA GLU A 770 50.45 -8.25 -26.71
C GLU A 770 50.12 -9.67 -26.21
N ALA A 771 50.97 -10.67 -26.49
CA ALA A 771 50.76 -12.03 -26.00
C ALA A 771 50.77 -12.11 -24.46
N ARG A 772 51.66 -11.35 -23.81
CA ARG A 772 51.71 -11.27 -22.33
C ARG A 772 50.52 -10.51 -21.75
N THR A 773 50.00 -9.50 -22.47
CA THR A 773 48.75 -8.83 -22.10
C THR A 773 47.58 -9.82 -22.11
N ARG A 774 47.49 -10.68 -23.14
CA ARG A 774 46.46 -11.72 -23.25
C ARG A 774 46.60 -12.80 -22.18
N GLU A 775 47.83 -13.19 -21.85
CA GLU A 775 48.12 -14.13 -20.74
C GLU A 775 47.64 -13.56 -19.39
N LYS A 776 48.02 -12.32 -19.04
CA LYS A 776 47.57 -11.64 -17.82
C LYS A 776 46.04 -11.47 -17.76
N LEU A 777 45.42 -11.13 -18.90
CA LEU A 777 43.96 -11.01 -18.98
C LEU A 777 43.28 -12.37 -18.76
N ARG A 778 43.83 -13.45 -19.32
CA ARG A 778 43.33 -14.81 -19.09
C ARG A 778 43.41 -15.18 -17.62
N ASP A 779 44.53 -14.89 -16.95
CA ASP A 779 44.69 -15.18 -15.52
C ASP A 779 43.68 -14.41 -14.66
N LEU A 780 43.41 -13.15 -15.00
CA LEU A 780 42.37 -12.35 -14.35
C LEU A 780 40.97 -12.94 -14.56
N ILE A 781 40.63 -13.37 -15.77
CA ILE A 781 39.33 -14.01 -16.06
C ILE A 781 39.20 -15.30 -15.24
N LEU A 782 40.24 -16.12 -15.17
CA LEU A 782 40.25 -17.33 -14.34
C LEU A 782 40.08 -17.01 -12.85
N ASP A 783 40.66 -15.91 -12.37
CA ASP A 783 40.44 -15.45 -10.99
C ASP A 783 38.97 -15.05 -10.77
N LEU A 784 38.35 -14.30 -11.67
CA LEU A 784 36.93 -13.95 -11.55
C LEU A 784 36.02 -15.19 -11.61
N GLN A 785 36.32 -16.16 -12.46
CA GLN A 785 35.63 -17.46 -12.50
C GLN A 785 35.75 -18.21 -11.17
N ASP A 786 36.96 -18.26 -10.61
CA ASP A 786 37.24 -18.93 -9.34
C ASP A 786 36.46 -18.30 -8.17
N THR A 787 36.30 -16.97 -8.22
CA THR A 787 35.51 -16.21 -7.25
C THR A 787 34.07 -16.67 -7.17
N LEU A 788 33.32 -16.71 -8.28
CA LEU A 788 31.93 -17.18 -8.21
C LEU A 788 31.85 -18.68 -7.94
N SER A 789 32.79 -19.44 -8.48
CA SER A 789 32.88 -20.88 -8.22
C SER A 789 33.16 -21.21 -6.74
N SER A 790 33.60 -20.24 -5.93
CA SER A 790 33.72 -20.42 -4.47
C SER A 790 32.37 -20.66 -3.78
N LEU A 791 31.24 -20.18 -4.33
CA LEU A 791 29.90 -20.42 -3.80
C LEU A 791 29.51 -21.91 -3.95
N GLU A 792 29.76 -22.47 -5.12
CA GLU A 792 29.49 -23.88 -5.43
C GLU A 792 30.41 -24.81 -4.62
N ARG A 793 31.68 -24.41 -4.45
CA ARG A 793 32.68 -25.17 -3.67
C ARG A 793 32.46 -25.12 -2.16
N CYS A 794 31.80 -24.08 -1.65
CA CYS A 794 31.45 -24.01 -0.23
C CYS A 794 30.64 -25.26 0.15
N ARG A 795 31.09 -26.02 1.16
CA ARG A 795 30.45 -27.30 1.52
C ARG A 795 29.07 -27.11 2.16
N LYS A 796 28.68 -25.87 2.45
CA LYS A 796 27.40 -25.50 3.04
C LYS A 796 26.42 -25.07 1.94
N PRO A 797 25.12 -25.36 2.06
CA PRO A 797 24.13 -24.93 1.08
C PRO A 797 24.07 -23.41 0.97
N VAL A 798 23.98 -22.91 -0.26
CA VAL A 798 23.89 -21.50 -0.63
C VAL A 798 22.56 -21.26 -1.34
N LEU A 799 21.72 -20.42 -0.75
CA LEU A 799 20.40 -20.07 -1.25
C LEU A 799 20.41 -18.62 -1.74
N ALA A 800 19.88 -18.36 -2.94
CA ALA A 800 19.74 -17.01 -3.49
C ALA A 800 18.30 -16.50 -3.36
N ALA A 801 18.14 -15.32 -2.77
CA ALA A 801 16.90 -14.55 -2.68
C ALA A 801 16.98 -13.34 -3.62
N ILE A 802 16.32 -13.44 -4.77
CA ILE A 802 16.47 -12.53 -5.91
C ILE A 802 15.24 -11.62 -6.06
N HIS A 803 15.41 -10.30 -5.96
CA HIS A 803 14.36 -9.31 -6.24
C HIS A 803 14.83 -8.26 -7.24
N GLY A 804 13.89 -7.59 -7.91
CA GLY A 804 14.23 -6.60 -8.93
C GLY A 804 15.18 -7.15 -10.00
N ALA A 805 16.20 -6.39 -10.39
CA ALA A 805 17.11 -6.80 -11.47
C ALA A 805 18.15 -7.82 -11.00
N CYS A 806 18.37 -8.87 -11.81
CA CYS A 806 19.47 -9.83 -11.72
C CYS A 806 20.06 -10.03 -13.13
N VAL A 807 21.04 -9.20 -13.50
CA VAL A 807 21.48 -9.06 -14.90
C VAL A 807 22.95 -9.42 -15.06
N GLY A 808 23.29 -10.05 -16.18
CA GLY A 808 24.66 -10.42 -16.57
C GLY A 808 25.37 -11.23 -15.49
N GLY A 809 26.48 -10.69 -14.97
CA GLY A 809 27.18 -11.22 -13.79
C GLY A 809 26.30 -11.61 -12.59
N GLY A 810 25.11 -11.01 -12.44
CA GLY A 810 24.11 -11.45 -11.46
C GLY A 810 23.55 -12.84 -11.74
N VAL A 811 23.29 -13.16 -13.01
CA VAL A 811 22.90 -14.50 -13.47
C VAL A 811 24.05 -15.50 -13.22
N ASP A 812 25.30 -15.12 -13.52
CA ASP A 812 26.47 -15.96 -13.22
C ASP A 812 26.56 -16.33 -11.74
N LEU A 813 26.34 -15.33 -10.86
CA LEU A 813 26.35 -15.50 -9.42
C LEU A 813 25.26 -16.47 -8.96
N VAL A 814 24.00 -16.28 -9.40
CA VAL A 814 22.88 -17.11 -8.91
C VAL A 814 22.86 -18.51 -9.52
N CYS A 815 23.46 -18.69 -10.70
CA CYS A 815 23.71 -20.02 -11.27
C CYS A 815 24.68 -20.86 -10.42
N CYS A 816 25.52 -20.24 -9.58
CA CYS A 816 26.39 -20.93 -8.63
C CYS A 816 25.69 -21.31 -7.31
N ALA A 817 24.50 -20.77 -7.04
CA ALA A 817 23.74 -21.12 -5.84
C ALA A 817 23.15 -22.53 -5.94
N ASP A 818 22.96 -23.21 -4.81
CA ASP A 818 22.32 -24.53 -4.79
C ASP A 818 20.81 -24.41 -5.02
N MET A 819 20.19 -23.33 -4.52
CA MET A 819 18.76 -23.05 -4.65
C MET A 819 18.53 -21.58 -4.97
N ARG A 820 17.53 -21.30 -5.80
CA ARG A 820 17.18 -19.93 -6.23
C ARG A 820 15.71 -19.66 -5.97
N TYR A 821 15.41 -18.51 -5.40
CA TYR A 821 14.07 -18.04 -5.15
C TYR A 821 13.98 -16.59 -5.60
N CYS A 822 12.80 -16.15 -6.04
CA CYS A 822 12.65 -14.76 -6.43
C CYS A 822 11.34 -14.13 -5.97
N ALA A 823 11.32 -12.79 -5.97
CA ALA A 823 10.12 -12.01 -5.78
C ALA A 823 9.39 -11.84 -7.13
N ALA A 824 8.08 -11.58 -7.10
CA ALA A 824 7.27 -11.37 -8.29
C ALA A 824 7.78 -10.20 -9.18
N ASP A 825 8.50 -9.25 -8.60
CA ASP A 825 9.12 -8.13 -9.30
C ASP A 825 10.49 -8.43 -9.93
N ALA A 826 10.98 -9.67 -9.80
CA ALA A 826 12.29 -10.05 -10.29
C ALA A 826 12.33 -10.13 -11.83
N ARG A 827 13.43 -9.63 -12.41
CA ARG A 827 13.76 -9.72 -13.83
C ARG A 827 15.20 -10.19 -14.01
N PHE A 828 15.43 -10.97 -15.04
CA PHE A 828 16.70 -11.62 -15.33
C PHE A 828 17.11 -11.37 -16.78
N SER A 829 18.42 -11.38 -17.06
CA SER A 829 18.96 -11.31 -18.43
C SER A 829 20.42 -11.75 -18.46
N VAL A 830 20.77 -12.61 -19.44
CA VAL A 830 22.16 -12.98 -19.79
C VAL A 830 22.69 -11.92 -20.76
N ARG A 831 23.12 -10.78 -20.23
CA ARG A 831 23.26 -9.53 -20.98
C ARG A 831 24.59 -9.38 -21.73
N GLU A 832 25.54 -10.29 -21.50
CA GLU A 832 26.90 -10.27 -22.02
C GLU A 832 26.97 -10.11 -23.55
N ILE A 833 26.03 -10.73 -24.29
CA ILE A 833 26.00 -10.66 -25.75
C ILE A 833 25.78 -9.24 -26.28
N ASP A 834 24.97 -8.42 -25.58
CA ASP A 834 24.71 -7.02 -25.92
C ASP A 834 25.93 -6.12 -25.65
N LEU A 835 26.86 -6.58 -24.81
CA LEU A 835 28.14 -5.92 -24.53
C LEU A 835 29.26 -6.38 -25.47
N GLY A 836 28.96 -7.25 -26.44
CA GLY A 836 29.93 -7.81 -27.38
C GLY A 836 30.89 -8.81 -26.73
N MET A 837 30.47 -9.48 -25.65
CA MET A 837 31.27 -10.48 -24.95
C MET A 837 30.54 -11.81 -24.84
N VAL A 838 31.31 -12.89 -24.72
CA VAL A 838 30.79 -14.21 -24.37
C VAL A 838 30.72 -14.28 -22.84
N ALA A 839 29.58 -14.68 -22.28
CA ALA A 839 29.47 -14.92 -20.84
C ALA A 839 30.49 -15.99 -20.40
N ASP A 840 31.50 -15.56 -19.65
CA ASP A 840 32.73 -16.32 -19.39
C ASP A 840 32.93 -16.67 -17.91
N VAL A 841 32.08 -16.18 -17.00
CA VAL A 841 32.16 -16.43 -15.56
C VAL A 841 31.25 -17.57 -15.06
N GLY A 842 30.64 -18.31 -15.99
CA GLY A 842 30.14 -19.67 -15.75
C GLY A 842 28.66 -19.90 -16.03
N THR A 843 27.87 -18.88 -16.41
CA THR A 843 26.46 -19.06 -16.80
C THR A 843 26.33 -20.08 -17.93
N LEU A 844 27.17 -20.04 -18.97
CA LEU A 844 27.05 -20.95 -20.12
C LEU A 844 27.34 -22.41 -19.78
N GLN A 845 28.06 -22.67 -18.69
CA GLN A 845 28.37 -24.03 -18.21
C GLN A 845 27.28 -24.55 -17.26
N ARG A 846 26.67 -23.65 -16.46
CA ARG A 846 25.72 -24.03 -15.39
C ARG A 846 24.26 -23.92 -15.83
N LEU A 847 23.88 -22.86 -16.54
CA LEU A 847 22.49 -22.58 -16.93
C LEU A 847 21.85 -23.71 -17.76
N PRO A 848 22.52 -24.35 -18.74
CA PRO A 848 21.92 -25.47 -19.47
C PRO A 848 21.53 -26.66 -18.58
N ARG A 849 22.22 -26.86 -17.45
CA ARG A 849 21.90 -27.91 -16.46
C ARG A 849 20.69 -27.55 -15.59
N LEU A 850 20.29 -26.28 -15.56
CA LEU A 850 19.16 -25.78 -14.77
C LEU A 850 17.89 -25.69 -15.60
N VAL A 851 17.97 -25.10 -16.79
CA VAL A 851 16.78 -24.77 -17.63
C VAL A 851 16.70 -25.57 -18.93
N GLY A 852 17.71 -26.40 -19.21
CA GLY A 852 17.84 -27.13 -20.47
C GLY A 852 18.59 -26.37 -21.56
N GLU A 853 19.19 -27.10 -22.50
CA GLU A 853 20.03 -26.56 -23.59
C GLU A 853 19.31 -25.55 -24.49
N GLY A 854 18.08 -25.86 -24.90
CA GLY A 854 17.33 -25.00 -25.82
C GLY A 854 17.05 -23.62 -25.24
N MET A 855 16.51 -23.59 -24.02
CA MET A 855 16.21 -22.34 -23.32
C MET A 855 17.49 -21.57 -22.98
N ALA A 856 18.55 -22.25 -22.50
CA ALA A 856 19.81 -21.59 -22.20
C ALA A 856 20.43 -20.90 -23.43
N ARG A 857 20.34 -21.53 -24.62
CA ARG A 857 20.81 -20.94 -25.88
C ARG A 857 19.97 -19.73 -26.29
N GLU A 858 18.64 -19.81 -26.19
CA GLU A 858 17.76 -18.68 -26.49
C GLU A 858 18.11 -17.47 -25.61
N LEU A 859 18.20 -17.66 -24.30
CA LEU A 859 18.52 -16.59 -23.35
C LEU A 859 19.90 -15.99 -23.61
N ALA A 860 20.91 -16.84 -23.88
CA ALA A 860 22.28 -16.39 -24.15
C ALA A 860 22.43 -15.68 -25.50
N TYR A 861 21.72 -16.10 -26.55
CA TYR A 861 21.81 -15.50 -27.88
C TYR A 861 21.02 -14.21 -28.01
N THR A 862 19.91 -14.09 -27.27
CA THR A 862 19.02 -12.94 -27.38
C THR A 862 19.33 -11.84 -26.38
N GLY A 863 19.97 -12.17 -25.24
CA GLY A 863 20.18 -11.23 -24.14
C GLY A 863 18.88 -10.68 -23.52
N ARG A 864 17.72 -11.25 -23.87
CA ARG A 864 16.41 -10.70 -23.52
C ARG A 864 16.16 -10.70 -22.01
N ASP A 865 15.31 -9.78 -21.58
CA ASP A 865 14.77 -9.81 -20.22
C ASP A 865 13.69 -10.90 -20.11
N PHE A 866 13.63 -11.54 -18.95
CA PHE A 866 12.56 -12.46 -18.57
C PHE A 866 12.16 -12.29 -17.11
N GLY A 867 10.88 -12.52 -16.81
CA GLY A 867 10.27 -12.27 -15.50
C GLY A 867 10.27 -13.48 -14.55
N ALA A 868 9.81 -13.25 -13.32
CA ALA A 868 9.75 -14.25 -12.25
C ALA A 868 8.94 -15.50 -12.61
N GLU A 869 7.78 -15.35 -13.24
CA GLU A 869 6.92 -16.48 -13.65
C GLU A 869 7.59 -17.36 -14.69
N GLU A 870 8.20 -16.76 -15.71
CA GLU A 870 8.94 -17.49 -16.75
C GLU A 870 10.14 -18.20 -16.12
N ALA A 871 10.88 -17.53 -15.23
CA ALA A 871 12.00 -18.12 -14.50
C ALA A 871 11.56 -19.35 -13.68
N GLN A 872 10.37 -19.34 -13.10
CA GLN A 872 9.82 -20.50 -12.38
C GLN A 872 9.39 -21.60 -13.35
N ALA A 873 8.72 -21.25 -14.44
CA ALA A 873 8.25 -22.21 -15.45
C ALA A 873 9.41 -23.01 -16.07
N MET A 874 10.55 -22.34 -16.33
CA MET A 874 11.76 -23.01 -16.81
C MET A 874 12.65 -23.60 -15.71
N ARG A 875 12.20 -23.54 -14.44
CA ARG A 875 12.90 -24.09 -13.26
C ARG A 875 14.24 -23.43 -12.94
N LEU A 876 14.48 -22.22 -13.44
CA LEU A 876 15.62 -21.42 -12.98
C LEU A 876 15.48 -21.12 -11.48
N VAL A 877 14.26 -20.77 -11.04
CA VAL A 877 13.93 -20.54 -9.63
C VAL A 877 12.97 -21.61 -9.11
N ASN A 878 13.12 -21.96 -7.83
CA ASN A 878 12.32 -22.96 -7.12
C ASN A 878 10.92 -22.45 -6.77
N ARG A 879 10.77 -21.16 -6.45
CA ARG A 879 9.50 -20.53 -6.05
C ARG A 879 9.55 -19.02 -6.21
N VAL A 880 8.41 -18.43 -6.60
CA VAL A 880 8.15 -16.99 -6.61
C VAL A 880 7.42 -16.58 -5.33
N PHE A 881 7.81 -15.46 -4.74
CA PHE A 881 7.18 -14.84 -3.57
C PHE A 881 6.60 -13.48 -3.92
N ASP A 882 5.52 -13.08 -3.25
CA ASP A 882 4.76 -11.86 -3.63
C ASP A 882 5.54 -10.55 -3.46
N SER A 883 6.54 -10.53 -2.57
CA SER A 883 7.35 -9.34 -2.30
C SER A 883 8.79 -9.68 -1.90
N PRO A 884 9.74 -8.73 -2.04
CA PRO A 884 11.12 -8.90 -1.57
C PRO A 884 11.21 -9.25 -0.07
N GLN A 885 10.31 -8.69 0.76
CA GLN A 885 10.26 -8.98 2.19
C GLN A 885 9.80 -10.43 2.45
N ALA A 886 8.73 -10.86 1.78
CA ALA A 886 8.24 -12.23 1.88
C ALA A 886 9.26 -13.25 1.37
N LEU A 887 9.96 -12.91 0.28
CA LEU A 887 11.06 -13.68 -0.28
C LEU A 887 12.17 -13.90 0.75
N LEU A 888 12.74 -12.83 1.32
CA LEU A 888 13.86 -12.98 2.26
C LEU A 888 13.45 -13.77 3.51
N ALA A 889 12.28 -13.47 4.08
CA ALA A 889 11.75 -14.21 5.22
C ALA A 889 11.51 -15.69 4.90
N GLY A 890 10.98 -15.99 3.71
CA GLY A 890 10.75 -17.35 3.23
C GLY A 890 12.04 -18.14 3.03
N VAL A 891 13.04 -17.53 2.39
CA VAL A 891 14.35 -18.17 2.13
C VAL A 891 15.13 -18.39 3.43
N CYS A 892 15.12 -17.43 4.35
CA CYS A 892 15.73 -17.62 5.67
C CYS A 892 15.07 -18.76 6.46
N ARG A 893 13.75 -18.95 6.34
CA ARG A 893 13.06 -20.09 6.96
C ARG A 893 13.58 -21.43 6.42
N ILE A 894 13.70 -21.55 5.09
CA ILE A 894 14.24 -22.75 4.44
C ILE A 894 15.69 -23.00 4.88
N ALA A 895 16.50 -21.94 4.95
CA ALA A 895 17.89 -22.04 5.42
C ALA A 895 17.98 -22.55 6.87
N ARG A 896 17.08 -22.10 7.77
CA ARG A 896 17.01 -22.61 9.16
C ARG A 896 16.58 -24.08 9.21
N GLU A 897 15.63 -24.48 8.36
CA GLU A 897 15.21 -25.88 8.26
C GLU A 897 16.36 -26.80 7.83
N ILE A 898 17.18 -26.34 6.89
CA ILE A 898 18.42 -27.02 6.46
C ILE A 898 19.44 -27.05 7.61
N ALA A 899 19.67 -25.92 8.27
CA ALA A 899 20.64 -25.80 9.36
C ALA A 899 20.32 -26.71 10.57
N ALA A 900 19.04 -27.04 10.77
CA ALA A 900 18.59 -27.95 11.82
C ALA A 900 18.92 -29.44 11.56
N LYS A 901 19.43 -29.80 10.37
CA LYS A 901 19.81 -31.18 10.01
C LYS A 901 21.28 -31.46 10.36
N SER A 902 21.70 -32.72 10.22
CA SER A 902 23.11 -33.10 10.40
C SER A 902 23.99 -32.32 9.42
N PRO A 903 24.96 -31.52 9.89
CA PRO A 903 25.85 -30.76 9.02
C PRO A 903 26.73 -31.69 8.17
N LEU A 904 27.10 -32.86 8.68
CA LEU A 904 27.85 -33.86 7.92
C LEU A 904 27.00 -34.40 6.77
N SER A 905 25.76 -34.82 7.04
CA SER A 905 24.85 -35.33 6.00
C SER A 905 24.55 -34.29 4.92
N ILE A 906 24.27 -33.04 5.31
CA ILE A 906 24.02 -31.96 4.34
C ILE A 906 25.24 -31.71 3.46
N ARG A 907 26.45 -31.68 4.03
CA ARG A 907 27.69 -31.53 3.25
C ARG A 907 27.86 -32.68 2.26
N GLY A 908 27.66 -33.93 2.70
CA GLY A 908 27.76 -35.10 1.81
C GLY A 908 26.72 -35.09 0.70
N VAL A 909 25.47 -34.73 1.00
CA VAL A 909 24.41 -34.58 -0.02
C VAL A 909 24.83 -33.57 -1.08
N LYS A 910 25.28 -32.37 -0.69
CA LYS A 910 25.76 -31.36 -1.64
C LYS A 910 26.93 -31.88 -2.49
N GLN A 911 27.92 -32.51 -1.86
CA GLN A 911 29.11 -33.02 -2.56
C GLN A 911 28.75 -34.13 -3.57
N VAL A 912 27.88 -35.06 -3.18
CA VAL A 912 27.39 -36.13 -4.07
C VAL A 912 26.59 -35.55 -5.23
N MET A 913 25.67 -34.62 -4.97
CA MET A 913 24.89 -33.98 -6.04
C MET A 913 25.77 -33.23 -7.04
N ASN A 914 26.77 -32.48 -6.55
CA ASN A 914 27.72 -31.79 -7.42
C ASN A 914 28.59 -32.76 -8.21
N HIS A 915 29.07 -33.84 -7.59
CA HIS A 915 29.84 -34.87 -8.29
C HIS A 915 29.00 -35.54 -9.39
N SER A 916 27.76 -35.96 -9.06
CA SER A 916 26.85 -36.62 -10.00
C SER A 916 26.40 -35.73 -11.16
N ARG A 917 26.42 -34.40 -11.02
CA ARG A 917 26.13 -33.48 -12.14
C ARG A 917 27.09 -33.66 -13.31
N ASP A 918 28.35 -33.93 -12.99
CA ASP A 918 29.48 -33.90 -13.93
C ASP A 918 30.03 -35.30 -14.26
N HIS A 919 29.48 -36.36 -13.66
CA HIS A 919 29.93 -37.75 -13.82
C HIS A 919 28.79 -38.70 -14.18
N SER A 920 29.12 -39.97 -14.50
CA SER A 920 28.09 -40.97 -14.78
C SER A 920 27.33 -41.38 -13.52
N VAL A 921 26.18 -42.01 -13.69
CA VAL A 921 25.41 -42.58 -12.56
C VAL A 921 26.24 -43.60 -11.77
N ALA A 922 27.07 -44.40 -12.46
CA ALA A 922 27.93 -45.40 -11.81
C ALA A 922 28.99 -44.74 -10.92
N ASP A 923 29.68 -43.72 -11.43
CA ASP A 923 30.67 -42.95 -10.66
C ASP A 923 30.01 -42.26 -9.45
N GLY A 924 28.81 -41.71 -9.63
CA GLY A 924 28.03 -41.09 -8.56
C GLY A 924 27.64 -42.08 -7.46
N LEU A 925 27.25 -43.31 -7.81
CA LEU A 925 26.90 -44.36 -6.85
C LEU A 925 28.11 -44.86 -6.06
N ASP A 926 29.27 -45.01 -6.71
CA ASP A 926 30.52 -45.34 -6.01
C ASP A 926 30.95 -44.20 -5.07
N TYR A 927 30.85 -42.96 -5.54
CA TYR A 927 31.19 -41.78 -4.73
C TYR A 927 30.32 -41.65 -3.48
N VAL A 928 28.99 -41.84 -3.58
CA VAL A 928 28.10 -41.81 -2.40
C VAL A 928 28.31 -43.00 -1.46
N ALA A 929 28.74 -44.16 -1.97
CA ALA A 929 29.08 -45.31 -1.12
C ALA A 929 30.23 -44.96 -0.16
N ASN A 930 31.26 -44.26 -0.64
CA ASN A 930 32.35 -43.77 0.20
C ASN A 930 31.88 -42.79 1.29
N TRP A 931 30.98 -41.85 0.95
CA TRP A 931 30.38 -40.94 1.93
C TRP A 931 29.56 -41.68 2.99
N ASN A 932 28.71 -42.61 2.58
CA ASN A 932 27.87 -43.38 3.50
C ASN A 932 28.67 -44.34 4.38
N ALA A 933 29.76 -44.94 3.86
CA ALA A 933 30.67 -45.76 4.67
C ALA A 933 31.25 -44.98 5.86
N ALA A 934 31.48 -43.67 5.70
CA ALA A 934 31.88 -42.79 6.80
C ALA A 934 30.70 -42.33 7.68
N MET A 935 29.56 -41.98 7.09
CA MET A 935 28.42 -41.39 7.82
C MET A 935 27.58 -42.39 8.61
N LEU A 936 27.46 -43.63 8.16
CA LEU A 936 26.67 -44.66 8.84
C LEU A 936 27.26 -45.07 10.20
N LEU A 937 28.50 -44.68 10.47
CA LEU A 937 29.19 -44.89 11.75
C LEU A 937 29.25 -43.61 12.61
N SER A 938 28.57 -42.53 12.21
CA SER A 938 28.66 -41.22 12.87
C SER A 938 27.80 -41.12 14.14
N GLU A 939 28.23 -40.27 15.07
CA GLU A 939 27.44 -39.88 16.24
C GLU A 939 26.14 -39.15 15.85
N ASP A 940 26.14 -38.44 14.72
CA ASP A 940 24.96 -37.75 14.18
C ASP A 940 23.84 -38.75 13.84
N LEU A 941 24.16 -39.91 13.27
CA LEU A 941 23.16 -40.95 13.00
C LEU A 941 22.54 -41.48 14.30
N ASN A 942 23.37 -41.74 15.31
CA ASN A 942 22.91 -42.17 16.63
C ASN A 942 22.02 -41.12 17.29
N ALA A 943 22.39 -39.83 17.18
CA ALA A 943 21.60 -38.71 17.70
C ALA A 943 20.25 -38.60 16.99
N ALA A 944 20.21 -38.76 15.67
CA ALA A 944 18.98 -38.74 14.87
C ALA A 944 18.04 -39.91 15.23
N ILE A 945 18.56 -41.14 15.33
CA ILE A 945 17.79 -42.33 15.70
C ILE A 945 17.20 -42.15 17.11
N ARG A 946 18.02 -41.74 18.08
CA ARG A 946 17.59 -41.52 19.47
C ARG A 946 16.50 -40.45 19.56
N ALA A 947 16.67 -39.34 18.85
CA ALA A 947 15.69 -38.25 18.80
C ALA A 947 14.36 -38.71 18.17
N GLY A 948 14.42 -39.50 17.09
CA GLY A 948 13.24 -40.09 16.47
C GLY A 948 12.47 -41.04 17.39
N MET A 949 13.18 -41.92 18.10
CA MET A 949 12.57 -42.84 19.09
C MET A 949 11.93 -42.10 20.27
N THR A 950 12.48 -40.95 20.66
CA THR A 950 12.02 -40.15 21.82
C THR A 950 11.11 -38.98 21.44
N ARG A 951 10.81 -38.79 20.14
CA ARG A 951 10.08 -37.64 19.57
C ARG A 951 10.66 -36.27 19.98
N GLN A 952 11.98 -36.21 20.13
CA GLN A 952 12.72 -34.97 20.40
C GLN A 952 13.37 -34.44 19.12
N VAL A 953 13.78 -33.17 19.13
CA VAL A 953 14.57 -32.58 18.03
C VAL A 953 16.03 -33.01 18.21
N PRO A 954 16.66 -33.63 17.19
CA PRO A 954 18.06 -34.03 17.30
C PRO A 954 18.97 -32.82 17.39
N LYS A 955 20.02 -32.91 18.23
CA LYS A 955 21.09 -31.92 18.30
C LYS A 955 22.36 -32.53 17.72
N PHE A 956 22.90 -31.86 16.71
CA PHE A 956 24.13 -32.26 16.02
C PHE A 956 25.27 -31.35 16.43
N ARG A 957 26.46 -31.91 16.59
CA ARG A 957 27.67 -31.14 16.89
C ARG A 957 28.10 -30.34 15.65
N ASP A 958 28.71 -29.18 15.89
CA ASP A 958 29.32 -28.37 14.84
C ASP A 958 30.62 -28.98 14.29
#